data_AF-A0A7I8WDB2-F1
#
_entry.id   AF-A0A7I8WDB2-F1
#
_cell.length_a   1.000
_cell.length_b   1.000
_cell.length_c   1.000
_cell.angle_alpha   90.00
_cell.angle_beta   90.00
_cell.angle_gamma   90.00
#
_symmetry.space_group_name_H-M   'P 1'
#
loop_
_entity.id
_entity.type
_entity.pdbx_description
1 polymer ?
#
loop_
_entity_poly.entity_id
_entity_poly.type
_entity_poly.pdbx_seq_one_letter_code
_entity_poly.pdbx_strand_id
1 'polypeptide(L)'
;MLRLPDKMPKQMKIDRVDELIKVLDLQKCINTRIGGIEIQGLSGGEKKRANIACELLTNPKLMLLDEPTSGLDSSTSYSLIKTLKDYSVRQGKTIITTIHQPSSQIFYTFDKLLLLCDGRVAYYGNVKEVTQFFSNINIHCSPEYNPADFIIEKVKDEYLKGEIFEAAEKKLQTIEWPSEQRQEISMKNNENTVSKSQSTVTYEKYRKYDDIDALPSEGCNGTSVQLELGHDFYTQSKWQTKFTTQLVVLTKRNFKASLGRILSKMAVSVNVFTAIVMSLLWFRLKREEDSLNNRIGMIFFISIHLQFSTMIDAIQSFPFERPIINKERSSGAYRLSAYISSKYFSETPLQMVLPFVIITLTYWCVNLHAHAGYFCIYLLLGLLNALAASGVGMCIGSILNDFQTSVTSAAIYGIVNMMAGGWFIRNIPPALAWLKHISLVGVSFNSLLKVELNYGPDLKCSGLNETTFDICKRNGTLLSGKEVIRSLGFTRPLWLDILVLSLIAILTRLVVYASARYYQTANGPTNPFRNCFNKSSSCPKDTTKNHLNNINFPVNDNLRLLSSSETENYNIPKRFSRLHQTLNELLQDNDSIKYLLRYLETKGFDHYLKFWLEVVSFKSTTTSRTNASNQGKNSNLANGFAEKGISEDLRNDVMSRMCMEDGSVDPNCFNHCQNFVLEFIYRAFEGYNNSKFFYQRQIDILTSNVRMPDILFYQAAFFYFMEFMEREGGSILIECWIAMDNFEYGESAAQEDAMVIYDKYFSLQAISPVGFDDKIRFEIETNICREGGPLKDCFLCAQKVVLCSLERIYLPVFLKSDLYLKYLDELISAAKNQHKRNSSNGSNNSIHQATASSHPKKSTDKVSENFTIDNSLFEPDTLWQRDEGQMTLGRINEWGEYVRRFEPEPENDKRNFVEKIFVRSKEKDKTEEDMASQVAKMIINDIVSVTKSTKK
;
A
#
# COMPACT_ATOMS: atom_id res chain seq x y z
N MET A 1 -29.29 16.92 0.83
CA MET A 1 -30.22 17.84 1.55
C MET A 1 -29.54 18.84 2.49
N LEU A 2 -28.44 18.49 3.20
CA LEU A 2 -27.75 19.43 4.12
C LEU A 2 -27.11 20.66 3.46
N ARG A 3 -26.92 20.60 2.14
CA ARG A 3 -26.44 21.72 1.31
C ARG A 3 -27.55 22.70 0.90
N LEU A 4 -28.82 22.35 1.09
CA LEU A 4 -29.95 23.22 0.80
C LEU A 4 -30.32 24.06 2.04
N PRO A 5 -30.70 25.33 1.89
CA PRO A 5 -31.03 26.22 3.00
C PRO A 5 -32.10 25.64 3.93
N ASP A 6 -32.03 25.95 5.21
CA ASP A 6 -33.07 25.56 6.18
C ASP A 6 -34.42 26.26 5.92
N LYS A 7 -34.40 27.43 5.28
CA LYS A 7 -35.61 28.18 4.90
C LYS A 7 -36.47 27.44 3.86
N MET A 8 -35.88 26.53 3.09
CA MET A 8 -36.59 25.78 2.06
C MET A 8 -37.43 24.67 2.69
N PRO A 9 -38.75 24.58 2.41
CA PRO A 9 -39.60 23.54 2.97
C PRO A 9 -39.19 22.15 2.50
N LYS A 10 -39.42 21.13 3.34
CA LYS A 10 -38.97 19.76 3.09
C LYS A 10 -39.55 19.19 1.79
N GLN A 11 -40.80 19.49 1.45
CA GLN A 11 -41.43 19.02 0.22
C GLN A 11 -40.68 19.52 -1.02
N MET A 12 -40.39 20.82 -1.10
CA MET A 12 -39.61 21.41 -2.18
C MET A 12 -38.19 20.81 -2.30
N LYS A 13 -37.58 20.41 -1.17
CA LYS A 13 -36.29 19.69 -1.19
C LYS A 13 -36.42 18.30 -1.82
N ILE A 14 -37.55 17.61 -1.62
CA ILE A 14 -37.84 16.30 -2.20
C ILE A 14 -38.16 16.46 -3.69
N ASP A 15 -39.03 17.41 -4.05
CA ASP A 15 -39.41 17.67 -5.44
C ASP A 15 -38.18 17.95 -6.31
N ARG A 16 -37.21 18.71 -5.77
CA ARG A 16 -35.93 18.98 -6.46
C ARG A 16 -35.04 17.73 -6.60
N VAL A 17 -35.08 16.82 -5.63
CA VAL A 17 -34.37 15.54 -5.74
C VAL A 17 -35.02 14.67 -6.81
N ASP A 18 -36.35 14.62 -6.86
CA ASP A 18 -37.10 13.85 -7.85
C ASP A 18 -36.89 14.39 -9.27
N GLU A 19 -36.84 15.72 -9.44
CA GLU A 19 -36.47 16.35 -10.71
C GLU A 19 -35.08 15.89 -11.19
N LEU A 20 -34.07 15.92 -10.32
CA LEU A 20 -32.71 15.50 -10.66
C LEU A 20 -32.61 14.01 -10.97
N ILE A 21 -33.35 13.17 -10.25
CA ILE A 21 -33.43 11.73 -10.53
C ILE A 21 -34.01 11.46 -11.92
N LYS A 22 -35.01 12.26 -12.35
CA LYS A 22 -35.58 12.18 -13.69
C LYS A 22 -34.59 12.65 -14.75
N VAL A 23 -33.91 13.78 -14.52
CA VAL A 23 -32.95 14.36 -15.46
C VAL A 23 -31.77 13.42 -15.71
N LEU A 24 -31.26 12.76 -14.67
CA LEU A 24 -30.09 11.88 -14.77
C LEU A 24 -30.44 10.41 -15.05
N ASP A 25 -31.68 10.11 -15.40
CA ASP A 25 -32.17 8.75 -15.69
C ASP A 25 -31.87 7.73 -14.56
N LEU A 26 -32.10 8.13 -13.30
CA LEU A 26 -31.86 7.30 -12.11
C LEU A 26 -33.16 6.69 -11.55
N GLN A 27 -34.28 6.78 -12.28
CA GLN A 27 -35.60 6.36 -11.79
C GLN A 27 -35.66 4.88 -11.38
N LYS A 28 -35.02 4.02 -12.18
CA LYS A 28 -35.00 2.56 -11.96
C LYS A 28 -34.26 2.18 -10.66
N CYS A 29 -33.40 3.06 -10.15
CA CYS A 29 -32.45 2.74 -9.10
C CYS A 29 -32.77 3.41 -7.75
N ILE A 30 -33.95 4.05 -7.60
CA ILE A 30 -34.28 4.91 -6.45
C ILE A 30 -34.28 4.18 -5.09
N ASN A 31 -34.73 2.92 -5.09
CA ASN A 31 -34.83 2.07 -3.90
C ASN A 31 -33.68 1.04 -3.81
N THR A 32 -32.73 1.11 -4.73
CA THR A 32 -31.58 0.21 -4.79
C THR A 32 -30.48 0.73 -3.86
N ARG A 33 -29.82 -0.17 -3.12
CA ARG A 33 -28.68 0.22 -2.29
C ARG A 33 -27.52 0.64 -3.19
N ILE A 34 -26.80 1.70 -2.81
CA ILE A 34 -25.63 2.19 -3.58
C ILE A 34 -24.59 1.07 -3.77
N GLY A 35 -24.35 0.24 -2.75
CA GLY A 35 -23.41 -0.88 -2.80
C GLY A 35 -21.95 -0.46 -2.63
N GLY A 36 -21.15 -1.36 -2.08
CA GLY A 36 -19.71 -1.21 -1.83
C GLY A 36 -18.90 -2.27 -2.59
N ILE A 37 -17.68 -2.55 -2.12
CA ILE A 37 -16.85 -3.64 -2.66
C ILE A 37 -17.45 -5.01 -2.27
N GLU A 38 -17.96 -5.13 -1.04
CA GLU A 38 -18.49 -6.39 -0.48
C GLU A 38 -19.97 -6.63 -0.78
N ILE A 39 -20.73 -5.58 -1.11
CA ILE A 39 -22.18 -5.66 -1.33
C ILE A 39 -22.49 -5.05 -2.69
N GLN A 40 -22.97 -5.87 -3.61
CA GLN A 40 -23.45 -5.42 -4.91
C GLN A 40 -24.58 -4.39 -4.77
N GLY A 41 -24.60 -3.41 -5.66
CA GLY A 41 -25.57 -2.32 -5.66
C GLY A 41 -25.65 -1.68 -7.03
N LEU A 42 -25.56 -0.35 -7.08
CA LEU A 42 -25.60 0.41 -8.33
C LEU A 42 -24.41 0.06 -9.25
N SER A 43 -24.64 0.13 -10.57
CA SER A 43 -23.56 0.04 -11.55
C SER A 43 -22.58 1.22 -11.45
N GLY A 44 -21.37 1.09 -12.00
CA GLY A 44 -20.37 2.16 -11.99
C GLY A 44 -20.91 3.49 -12.57
N GLY A 45 -21.63 3.41 -13.70
CA GLY A 45 -22.29 4.55 -14.34
C GLY A 45 -23.40 5.17 -13.53
N GLU A 46 -24.22 4.35 -12.86
CA GLU A 46 -25.26 4.85 -11.96
C GLU A 46 -24.67 5.53 -10.72
N LYS A 47 -23.61 4.98 -10.13
CA LYS A 47 -22.88 5.62 -9.02
C LYS A 47 -22.33 6.97 -9.42
N LYS A 48 -21.77 7.09 -10.62
CA LYS A 48 -21.20 8.35 -11.13
C LYS A 48 -22.28 9.40 -11.38
N ARG A 49 -23.40 9.00 -11.99
CA ARG A 49 -24.61 9.84 -12.13
C ARG A 49 -25.16 10.30 -10.78
N ALA A 50 -25.25 9.42 -9.78
CA ALA A 50 -25.69 9.78 -8.44
C ALA A 50 -24.74 10.77 -7.74
N ASN A 51 -23.43 10.67 -7.95
CA ASN A 51 -22.45 11.62 -7.45
C ASN A 51 -22.62 13.01 -8.11
N ILE A 52 -22.88 13.06 -9.41
CA ILE A 52 -23.20 14.31 -10.14
C ILE A 52 -24.51 14.91 -9.62
N ALA A 53 -25.54 14.09 -9.39
CA ALA A 53 -26.81 14.52 -8.82
C ALA A 53 -26.63 15.24 -7.46
N CYS A 54 -25.73 14.73 -6.62
CA CYS A 54 -25.42 15.33 -5.33
C CYS A 54 -24.85 16.76 -5.45
N GLU A 55 -24.08 17.04 -6.50
CA GLU A 55 -23.52 18.37 -6.78
C GLU A 55 -24.56 19.31 -7.42
N LEU A 56 -25.35 18.79 -8.37
CA LEU A 56 -26.43 19.51 -9.04
C LEU A 56 -27.57 19.93 -8.10
N LEU A 57 -27.69 19.30 -6.93
CA LEU A 57 -28.67 19.65 -5.91
C LEU A 57 -28.62 21.15 -5.55
N THR A 58 -27.41 21.73 -5.51
CA THR A 58 -27.19 23.15 -5.16
C THR A 58 -27.49 24.13 -6.29
N ASN A 59 -27.89 23.65 -7.47
CA ASN A 59 -28.11 24.44 -8.67
C ASN A 59 -26.92 25.33 -9.09
N PRO A 60 -25.68 24.82 -9.12
CA PRO A 60 -24.52 25.66 -9.42
C PRO A 60 -24.65 26.27 -10.82
N LYS A 61 -24.14 27.49 -11.03
CA LYS A 61 -24.08 28.13 -12.36
C LYS A 61 -22.91 27.58 -13.20
N LEU A 62 -21.81 27.25 -12.53
CA LEU A 62 -20.61 26.64 -13.06
C LEU A 62 -20.39 25.27 -12.40
N MET A 63 -20.19 24.23 -13.19
CA MET A 63 -19.86 22.89 -12.71
C MET A 63 -18.53 22.44 -13.30
N LEU A 64 -17.63 21.96 -12.45
CA LEU A 64 -16.35 21.37 -12.83
C LEU A 64 -16.45 19.85 -12.64
N LEU A 65 -16.17 19.09 -13.69
CA LEU A 65 -16.22 17.64 -13.68
C LEU A 65 -14.83 17.10 -14.05
N ASP A 66 -14.25 16.32 -13.14
CA ASP A 66 -12.97 15.67 -13.41
C ASP A 66 -13.23 14.25 -13.93
N GLU A 67 -12.83 14.00 -15.18
CA GLU A 67 -12.97 12.74 -15.91
C GLU A 67 -14.28 11.97 -15.67
N PRO A 68 -15.45 12.56 -16.02
CA PRO A 68 -16.74 11.94 -15.73
C PRO A 68 -16.98 10.63 -16.49
N THR A 69 -16.25 10.36 -17.57
CA THR A 69 -16.36 9.15 -18.40
C THR A 69 -15.44 8.01 -17.97
N SER A 70 -14.46 8.25 -17.10
CA SER A 70 -13.52 7.21 -16.64
C SER A 70 -14.25 6.05 -15.94
N GLY A 71 -13.93 4.80 -16.33
CA GLY A 71 -14.52 3.57 -15.79
C GLY A 71 -15.94 3.26 -16.31
N LEU A 72 -16.39 3.92 -17.38
CA LEU A 72 -17.69 3.67 -18.03
C LEU A 72 -17.49 3.09 -19.43
N ASP A 73 -18.44 2.26 -19.89
CA ASP A 73 -18.50 1.84 -21.28
C ASP A 73 -18.81 3.02 -22.21
N SER A 74 -18.51 2.86 -23.49
CA SER A 74 -18.66 3.91 -24.50
C SER A 74 -20.11 4.39 -24.64
N SER A 75 -21.09 3.49 -24.52
CA SER A 75 -22.52 3.81 -24.65
C SER A 75 -23.04 4.60 -23.46
N THR A 76 -22.69 4.19 -22.23
CA THR A 76 -23.05 4.92 -21.00
C THR A 76 -22.33 6.26 -20.91
N SER A 77 -21.07 6.34 -21.33
CA SER A 77 -20.30 7.58 -21.41
C SER A 77 -20.97 8.61 -22.31
N TYR A 78 -21.37 8.20 -23.51
CA TYR A 78 -22.09 9.07 -24.44
C TYR A 78 -23.44 9.52 -23.88
N SER A 79 -24.22 8.59 -23.31
CA SER A 79 -25.50 8.92 -22.66
C SER A 79 -25.35 9.94 -21.53
N LEU A 80 -24.30 9.80 -20.70
CA LEU A 80 -23.98 10.73 -19.62
C LEU A 80 -23.63 12.12 -20.16
N ILE A 81 -22.70 12.22 -21.11
CA ILE A 81 -22.28 13.51 -21.68
C ILE A 81 -23.45 14.19 -22.40
N LYS A 82 -24.26 13.45 -23.15
CA LYS A 82 -25.46 13.97 -23.80
C LYS A 82 -26.46 14.52 -22.78
N THR A 83 -26.70 13.79 -21.69
CA THR A 83 -27.60 14.25 -20.62
C THR A 83 -27.08 15.53 -19.96
N LEU A 84 -25.77 15.62 -19.70
CA LEU A 84 -25.13 16.82 -19.17
C LEU A 84 -25.23 18.00 -20.14
N LYS A 85 -25.03 17.75 -21.43
CA LYS A 85 -25.18 18.74 -22.50
C LYS A 85 -26.61 19.28 -22.57
N ASP A 86 -27.61 18.38 -22.61
CA ASP A 86 -29.02 18.76 -22.61
C ASP A 86 -29.40 19.56 -21.35
N TYR A 87 -28.90 19.16 -20.19
CA TYR A 87 -29.10 19.88 -18.94
C TYR A 87 -28.45 21.27 -18.98
N SER A 88 -27.24 21.39 -19.52
CA SER A 88 -26.52 22.67 -19.62
C SER A 88 -27.28 23.68 -20.49
N VAL A 89 -27.82 23.24 -21.63
CA VAL A 89 -28.55 24.09 -22.57
C VAL A 89 -29.90 24.51 -21.98
N ARG A 90 -30.67 23.57 -21.41
CA ARG A 90 -32.00 23.87 -20.85
C ARG A 90 -31.94 24.82 -19.65
N GLN A 91 -30.94 24.69 -18.81
CA GLN A 91 -30.84 25.42 -17.55
C GLN A 91 -29.83 26.58 -17.59
N GLY A 92 -29.22 26.85 -18.75
CA GLY A 92 -28.20 27.89 -18.92
C GLY A 92 -26.99 27.71 -17.99
N LYS A 93 -26.45 26.49 -17.93
CA LYS A 93 -25.33 26.13 -17.04
C LYS A 93 -24.03 26.02 -17.81
N THR A 94 -22.93 26.43 -17.19
CA THR A 94 -21.59 26.18 -17.72
C THR A 94 -21.05 24.89 -17.10
N ILE A 95 -20.63 23.95 -17.94
CA ILE A 95 -19.99 22.71 -17.52
C ILE A 95 -18.59 22.67 -18.12
N ILE A 96 -17.58 22.48 -17.29
CA ILE A 96 -16.20 22.27 -17.71
C ILE A 96 -15.83 20.86 -17.30
N THR A 97 -15.27 20.10 -18.24
CA THR A 97 -14.90 18.71 -18.01
C THR A 97 -13.53 18.39 -18.60
N THR A 98 -12.76 17.56 -17.88
CA THR A 98 -11.55 16.90 -18.40
C THR A 98 -11.94 15.53 -18.94
N ILE A 99 -11.37 15.10 -20.07
CA ILE A 99 -11.60 13.76 -20.65
C ILE A 99 -10.29 13.29 -21.27
N HIS A 100 -9.81 12.13 -20.82
CA HIS A 100 -8.54 11.55 -21.26
C HIS A 100 -8.54 11.12 -22.74
N GLN A 101 -9.60 10.43 -23.20
CA GLN A 101 -9.75 9.96 -24.58
C GLN A 101 -11.25 9.90 -24.96
N PRO A 102 -11.84 10.95 -25.58
CA PRO A 102 -13.23 10.93 -25.98
C PRO A 102 -13.43 10.15 -27.28
N SER A 103 -14.49 9.32 -27.33
CA SER A 103 -14.95 8.76 -28.61
C SER A 103 -15.38 9.89 -29.56
N SER A 104 -15.36 9.63 -30.87
CA SER A 104 -15.75 10.61 -31.89
C SER A 104 -17.14 11.22 -31.62
N GLN A 105 -18.11 10.42 -31.18
CA GLN A 105 -19.46 10.88 -30.83
C GLN A 105 -19.44 11.87 -29.65
N ILE A 106 -18.64 11.59 -28.62
CA ILE A 106 -18.49 12.45 -27.46
C ILE A 106 -17.77 13.75 -27.84
N PHE A 107 -16.70 13.65 -28.64
CA PHE A 107 -15.89 14.77 -29.09
C PHE A 107 -16.75 15.87 -29.76
N TYR A 108 -17.59 15.48 -30.73
CA TYR A 108 -18.47 16.43 -31.43
C TYR A 108 -19.64 16.97 -30.61
N THR A 109 -19.85 16.46 -29.39
CA THR A 109 -20.90 16.97 -28.48
C THR A 109 -20.46 18.23 -27.73
N PHE A 110 -19.15 18.51 -27.63
CA PHE A 110 -18.63 19.68 -26.94
C PHE A 110 -18.75 20.97 -27.76
N ASP A 111 -18.95 22.09 -27.08
CA ASP A 111 -19.01 23.43 -27.72
C ASP A 111 -17.63 24.01 -27.97
N LYS A 112 -16.75 23.90 -26.96
CA LYS A 112 -15.39 24.43 -26.97
C LYS A 112 -14.41 23.35 -26.52
N LEU A 113 -13.23 23.33 -27.12
CA LEU A 113 -12.11 22.48 -26.75
C LEU A 113 -10.98 23.37 -26.18
N LEU A 114 -10.48 22.98 -25.02
CA LEU A 114 -9.21 23.46 -24.48
C LEU A 114 -8.25 22.27 -24.47
N LEU A 115 -7.18 22.38 -25.24
CA LEU A 115 -6.14 21.35 -25.36
C LEU A 115 -4.87 21.86 -24.69
N LEU A 116 -4.36 21.06 -23.75
CA LEU A 116 -3.16 21.36 -22.98
C LEU A 116 -2.07 20.33 -23.29
N CYS A 117 -0.83 20.80 -23.43
CA CYS A 117 0.37 19.97 -23.58
C CYS A 117 1.52 20.62 -22.80
N ASP A 118 2.17 19.85 -21.93
CA ASP A 118 3.28 20.30 -21.07
C ASP A 118 2.97 21.63 -20.33
N GLY A 119 1.73 21.77 -19.86
CA GLY A 119 1.24 22.97 -19.17
C GLY A 119 0.93 24.18 -20.07
N ARG A 120 1.16 24.09 -21.39
CA ARG A 120 0.86 25.14 -22.38
C ARG A 120 -0.40 24.82 -23.18
N VAL A 121 -1.07 25.87 -23.66
CA VAL A 121 -2.26 25.73 -24.52
C VAL A 121 -1.82 25.39 -25.94
N ALA A 122 -2.18 24.20 -26.40
CA ALA A 122 -1.95 23.76 -27.78
C ALA A 122 -3.12 24.13 -28.71
N TYR A 123 -4.33 24.22 -28.17
CA TYR A 123 -5.51 24.70 -28.90
C TYR A 123 -6.56 25.25 -27.95
N TYR A 124 -7.22 26.33 -28.36
CA TYR A 124 -8.43 26.81 -27.72
C TYR A 124 -9.43 27.33 -28.77
N GLY A 125 -10.69 26.91 -28.68
CA GLY A 125 -11.74 27.38 -29.58
C GLY A 125 -12.90 26.41 -29.76
N ASN A 126 -13.72 26.64 -30.78
CA ASN A 126 -14.82 25.74 -31.13
C ASN A 126 -14.26 24.38 -31.58
N VAL A 127 -14.90 23.29 -31.19
CA VAL A 127 -14.51 21.92 -31.58
C VAL A 127 -14.54 21.74 -33.10
N LYS A 128 -15.50 22.38 -33.79
CA LYS A 128 -15.65 22.25 -35.24
C LYS A 128 -14.50 22.88 -36.04
N GLU A 129 -13.82 23.84 -35.46
CA GLU A 129 -12.70 24.58 -36.08
C GLU A 129 -11.34 23.90 -35.85
N VAL A 130 -11.30 22.87 -35.01
CA VAL A 130 -10.08 22.17 -34.62
C VAL A 130 -9.36 21.60 -35.84
N THR A 131 -10.07 20.84 -36.68
CA THR A 131 -9.48 20.20 -37.87
C THR A 131 -8.96 21.23 -38.87
N GLN A 132 -9.63 22.38 -38.99
CA GLN A 132 -9.19 23.49 -39.82
C GLN A 132 -7.92 24.15 -39.26
N PHE A 133 -7.83 24.32 -37.94
CA PHE A 133 -6.63 24.87 -37.29
C PHE A 133 -5.40 24.01 -37.54
N PHE A 134 -5.50 22.68 -37.35
CA PHE A 134 -4.39 21.77 -37.63
C PHE A 134 -4.05 21.70 -39.12
N SER A 135 -5.06 21.78 -40.00
CA SER A 135 -4.82 21.84 -41.46
C SER A 135 -4.04 23.09 -41.88
N ASN A 136 -4.23 24.23 -41.21
CA ASN A 136 -3.46 25.46 -41.48
C ASN A 136 -1.98 25.35 -41.08
N ILE A 137 -1.63 24.37 -40.24
CA ILE A 137 -0.26 24.08 -39.79
C ILE A 137 0.30 22.89 -40.61
N ASN A 138 -0.30 22.56 -41.76
CA ASN A 138 0.03 21.39 -42.60
C ASN A 138 -0.17 20.03 -41.92
N ILE A 139 -0.97 19.96 -40.86
CA ILE A 139 -1.31 18.71 -40.16
C ILE A 139 -2.72 18.30 -40.58
N HIS A 140 -2.82 17.41 -41.59
CA HIS A 140 -4.09 16.93 -42.11
C HIS A 140 -4.59 15.68 -41.39
N CYS A 141 -5.83 15.76 -40.87
CA CYS A 141 -6.53 14.61 -40.29
C CYS A 141 -7.33 13.88 -41.39
N SER A 142 -7.17 12.55 -41.50
CA SER A 142 -8.04 11.73 -42.35
C SER A 142 -9.48 11.77 -41.83
N PRO A 143 -10.51 11.84 -42.70
CA PRO A 143 -11.91 11.86 -42.28
C PRO A 143 -12.38 10.56 -41.59
N GLU A 144 -11.65 9.46 -41.77
CA GLU A 144 -11.95 8.15 -41.18
C GLU A 144 -11.37 7.98 -39.77
N TYR A 145 -10.47 8.89 -39.37
CA TYR A 145 -9.77 8.82 -38.10
C TYR A 145 -10.44 9.73 -37.05
N ASN A 146 -10.49 9.29 -35.79
CA ASN A 146 -11.05 10.10 -34.70
C ASN A 146 -10.19 11.37 -34.48
N PRO A 147 -10.74 12.59 -34.67
CA PRO A 147 -9.95 13.80 -34.54
C PRO A 147 -9.29 13.96 -33.18
N ALA A 148 -9.97 13.52 -32.10
CA ALA A 148 -9.42 13.61 -30.75
C ALA A 148 -8.13 12.78 -30.61
N ASP A 149 -8.15 11.53 -31.08
CA ASP A 149 -7.01 10.63 -31.02
C ASP A 149 -5.86 11.15 -31.90
N PHE A 150 -6.20 11.67 -33.09
CA PHE A 150 -5.22 12.21 -34.04
C PHE A 150 -4.46 13.39 -33.43
N ILE A 151 -5.18 14.32 -32.82
CA ILE A 151 -4.60 15.51 -32.22
C ILE A 151 -3.71 15.14 -31.03
N ILE A 152 -4.15 14.21 -30.18
CA ILE A 152 -3.36 13.75 -29.03
C ILE A 152 -2.07 13.07 -29.51
N GLU A 153 -2.13 12.29 -30.60
CA GLU A 153 -0.94 11.69 -31.23
C GLU A 153 0.02 12.76 -31.76
N LYS A 154 -0.47 13.72 -32.56
CA LYS A 154 0.38 14.75 -33.19
C LYS A 154 0.95 15.76 -32.20
N VAL A 155 0.26 16.03 -31.09
CA VAL A 155 0.76 16.93 -30.04
C VAL A 155 1.87 16.29 -29.20
N LYS A 156 2.05 14.96 -29.25
CA LYS A 156 3.17 14.28 -28.58
C LYS A 156 4.49 14.37 -29.36
N ASP A 157 4.44 14.62 -30.67
CA ASP A 157 5.62 14.73 -31.52
C ASP A 157 6.44 16.00 -31.19
N GLU A 158 7.67 15.83 -30.69
CA GLU A 158 8.54 16.93 -30.28
C GLU A 158 8.85 17.93 -31.41
N TYR A 159 8.86 17.48 -32.67
CA TYR A 159 9.13 18.35 -33.81
C TYR A 159 7.94 19.28 -34.10
N LEU A 160 6.72 18.76 -34.01
CA LEU A 160 5.48 19.51 -34.29
C LEU A 160 5.03 20.39 -33.12
N LYS A 161 5.43 20.05 -31.88
CA LYS A 161 5.08 20.83 -30.67
C LYS A 161 5.40 22.32 -30.81
N GLY A 162 6.58 22.65 -31.36
CA GLY A 162 7.01 24.05 -31.53
C GLY A 162 6.07 24.86 -32.42
N GLU A 163 5.74 24.32 -33.59
CA GLU A 163 4.85 24.97 -34.57
C GLU A 163 3.41 25.10 -34.05
N ILE A 164 2.92 24.07 -33.33
CA ILE A 164 1.59 24.08 -32.73
C ILE A 164 1.47 25.17 -31.68
N PHE A 165 2.47 25.34 -30.79
CA PHE A 165 2.43 26.39 -29.77
C PHE A 165 2.49 27.79 -30.38
N GLU A 166 3.31 28.00 -31.42
CA GLU A 166 3.38 29.31 -32.10
C GLU A 166 2.05 29.66 -32.78
N ALA A 167 1.42 28.69 -33.45
CA ALA A 167 0.12 28.86 -34.08
C ALA A 167 -1.00 29.10 -33.05
N ALA A 168 -0.95 28.39 -31.91
CA ALA A 168 -1.89 28.58 -30.81
C ALA A 168 -1.77 29.98 -30.20
N GLU A 169 -0.55 30.48 -29.99
CA GLU A 169 -0.31 31.82 -29.45
C GLU A 169 -0.83 32.91 -30.40
N LYS A 170 -0.57 32.80 -31.71
CA LYS A 170 -1.12 33.70 -32.73
C LYS A 170 -2.66 33.70 -32.72
N LYS A 171 -3.28 32.52 -32.59
CA LYS A 171 -4.75 32.41 -32.49
C LYS A 171 -5.27 33.08 -31.21
N LEU A 172 -4.63 32.85 -30.07
CA LEU A 172 -5.02 33.45 -28.78
C LEU A 172 -4.89 34.98 -28.77
N GLN A 173 -3.90 35.55 -29.46
CA GLN A 173 -3.73 37.01 -29.61
C GLN A 173 -4.84 37.65 -30.48
N THR A 174 -5.44 36.87 -31.38
CA THR A 174 -6.51 37.34 -32.28
C THR A 174 -7.89 37.32 -31.61
N ILE A 175 -8.04 36.61 -30.48
CA ILE A 175 -9.29 36.56 -29.73
C ILE A 175 -9.51 37.92 -29.04
N GLU A 176 -10.51 38.68 -29.50
CA GLU A 176 -10.94 39.92 -28.86
C GLU A 176 -11.57 39.63 -27.48
N TRP A 177 -10.79 39.85 -26.43
CA TRP A 177 -11.29 39.86 -25.06
C TRP A 177 -12.23 41.07 -24.85
N PRO A 178 -13.37 40.91 -24.14
CA PRO A 178 -14.29 42.01 -23.85
C PRO A 178 -13.56 43.21 -23.24
N SER A 179 -13.69 44.37 -23.88
CA SER A 179 -12.82 45.55 -23.77
C SER A 179 -12.96 46.41 -22.51
N GLU A 180 -13.55 45.92 -21.42
CA GLU A 180 -13.74 46.70 -20.19
C GLU A 180 -12.50 46.83 -19.30
N GLN A 181 -11.42 46.06 -19.53
CA GLN A 181 -10.20 46.13 -18.72
C GLN A 181 -9.01 46.84 -19.41
N ARG A 182 -9.20 47.39 -20.62
CA ARG A 182 -8.10 47.99 -21.40
C ARG A 182 -7.93 49.51 -21.15
N GLN A 183 -8.91 50.19 -20.57
CA GLN A 183 -8.90 51.65 -20.42
C GLN A 183 -8.06 52.20 -19.25
N GLU A 184 -7.67 51.39 -18.25
CA GLU A 184 -6.74 51.86 -17.21
C GLU A 184 -5.26 51.76 -17.62
N ILE A 185 -4.95 51.03 -18.69
CA ILE A 185 -3.56 50.77 -19.13
C ILE A 185 -3.10 51.84 -20.15
N SER A 186 -4.00 52.51 -20.86
CA SER A 186 -3.64 53.45 -21.95
C SER A 186 -3.55 54.92 -21.54
N MET A 187 -4.00 55.33 -20.35
CA MET A 187 -4.00 56.75 -19.94
C MET A 187 -2.75 57.23 -19.17
N LYS A 188 -1.77 56.36 -18.86
CA LYS A 188 -0.56 56.76 -18.09
C LYS A 188 0.75 56.81 -18.88
N ASN A 189 0.76 56.51 -20.17
CA ASN A 189 2.00 56.44 -20.97
C ASN A 189 2.29 57.67 -21.84
N ASN A 190 1.50 58.74 -21.74
CA ASN A 190 1.85 60.02 -22.36
C ASN A 190 2.35 60.99 -21.29
N GLU A 191 3.63 60.88 -20.96
CA GLU A 191 4.52 62.04 -20.78
C GLU A 191 5.99 61.59 -20.75
N ASN A 192 6.75 62.10 -21.72
CA ASN A 192 8.22 62.29 -21.76
C ASN A 192 9.12 61.13 -22.21
N THR A 193 9.19 61.01 -23.54
CA THR A 193 10.38 61.03 -24.41
C THR A 193 11.77 61.23 -23.75
N VAL A 194 12.69 60.28 -23.99
CA VAL A 194 13.97 60.43 -24.76
C VAL A 194 15.04 59.39 -24.31
N SER A 195 15.53 58.63 -25.31
CA SER A 195 16.80 57.86 -25.40
C SER A 195 16.78 56.33 -25.27
N LYS A 196 16.89 55.69 -26.45
CA LYS A 196 17.63 54.46 -26.82
C LYS A 196 18.42 53.76 -25.69
N SER A 197 18.18 52.47 -25.44
CA SER A 197 18.77 51.33 -26.17
C SER A 197 18.53 50.01 -25.41
N GLN A 198 18.03 49.01 -26.14
CA GLN A 198 18.24 47.56 -25.98
C GLN A 198 18.20 46.90 -24.58
N SER A 199 17.17 46.05 -24.47
CA SER A 199 17.20 44.68 -23.95
C SER A 199 16.93 44.47 -22.45
N THR A 200 16.11 43.44 -22.20
CA THR A 200 15.72 42.83 -20.91
C THR A 200 14.79 43.65 -20.01
N VAL A 201 13.47 43.52 -20.24
CA VAL A 201 12.45 43.91 -19.24
C VAL A 201 12.00 42.68 -18.47
N THR A 202 12.55 42.59 -17.26
CA THR A 202 12.25 41.68 -16.17
C THR A 202 10.87 41.99 -15.59
N TYR A 203 10.00 40.99 -15.44
CA TYR A 203 8.71 41.12 -14.75
C TYR A 203 8.89 41.04 -13.23
N GLU A 204 9.23 42.16 -12.59
CA GLU A 204 9.16 42.32 -11.12
C GLU A 204 8.60 43.70 -10.75
N LYS A 205 7.26 43.85 -10.67
CA LYS A 205 6.66 44.97 -9.93
C LYS A 205 5.15 44.82 -9.68
N TYR A 206 4.77 43.94 -8.74
CA TYR A 206 3.51 44.08 -7.98
C TYR A 206 3.70 43.53 -6.57
N ARG A 207 4.20 44.36 -5.66
CA ARG A 207 4.19 44.11 -4.21
C ARG A 207 4.08 45.42 -3.45
N LYS A 208 2.85 45.86 -3.21
CA LYS A 208 2.44 46.73 -2.09
C LYS A 208 0.99 47.16 -2.33
N TYR A 209 0.09 46.72 -1.45
CA TYR A 209 -0.98 47.52 -0.82
C TYR A 209 -1.77 46.57 0.08
N ASP A 210 -1.32 46.44 1.32
CA ASP A 210 -2.16 46.11 2.47
C ASP A 210 -1.87 47.23 3.48
N ASP A 211 -2.92 47.99 3.80
CA ASP A 211 -3.12 48.89 4.94
C ASP A 211 -3.98 50.07 4.49
N ILE A 212 -5.29 50.01 4.73
CA ILE A 212 -6.09 51.22 4.98
C ILE A 212 -7.07 50.90 6.12
N ASP A 213 -6.70 51.44 7.28
CA ASP A 213 -7.53 51.67 8.45
C ASP A 213 -8.77 52.54 8.13
N ALA A 214 -9.70 52.50 9.07
CA ALA A 214 -10.99 53.17 9.09
C ALA A 214 -11.01 54.69 8.76
N LEU A 215 -12.24 55.14 8.44
CA LEU A 215 -12.86 56.49 8.55
C LEU A 215 -13.11 57.21 7.20
N PRO A 216 -14.04 58.19 7.12
CA PRO A 216 -15.33 58.38 7.82
C PRO A 216 -16.49 58.62 6.83
N SER A 217 -17.71 58.60 7.36
CA SER A 217 -18.95 58.97 6.67
C SER A 217 -19.07 60.48 6.44
N GLU A 218 -19.10 60.93 5.18
CA GLU A 218 -19.76 62.19 4.78
C GLU A 218 -20.43 62.02 3.41
N GLY A 219 -21.67 62.48 3.30
CA GLY A 219 -22.52 62.30 2.13
C GLY A 219 -22.32 63.36 1.06
N CYS A 220 -22.86 63.08 -0.14
CA CYS A 220 -23.52 64.07 -0.99
C CYS A 220 -24.36 63.38 -2.07
N ASN A 221 -25.54 63.96 -2.29
CA ASN A 221 -26.56 63.54 -3.24
C ASN A 221 -26.13 63.76 -4.69
N GLY A 222 -26.45 62.82 -5.57
CA GLY A 222 -26.34 62.98 -7.02
C GLY A 222 -26.92 61.78 -7.76
N THR A 223 -28.08 61.98 -8.37
CA THR A 223 -28.85 61.00 -9.16
C THR A 223 -28.07 60.42 -10.33
N SER A 224 -27.93 59.09 -10.37
CA SER A 224 -27.75 58.33 -11.62
C SER A 224 -28.22 56.89 -11.45
N VAL A 225 -29.31 56.57 -12.14
CA VAL A 225 -29.75 55.27 -12.68
C VAL A 225 -29.10 54.03 -12.05
N GLN A 226 -29.83 53.38 -11.14
CA GLN A 226 -29.51 52.05 -10.63
C GLN A 226 -29.65 51.00 -11.74
N LEU A 227 -28.53 50.57 -12.30
CA LEU A 227 -28.43 49.25 -12.93
C LEU A 227 -28.03 48.26 -11.82
N GLU A 228 -29.00 47.54 -11.27
CA GLU A 228 -28.76 46.49 -10.26
C GLU A 228 -27.97 45.33 -10.87
N LEU A 229 -26.63 45.42 -10.87
CA LEU A 229 -25.75 44.26 -10.91
C LEU A 229 -25.26 43.96 -9.49
N GLY A 230 -26.12 43.27 -8.75
CA GLY A 230 -25.86 42.38 -7.61
C GLY A 230 -24.58 42.61 -6.79
N HIS A 231 -24.65 43.52 -5.82
CA HIS A 231 -23.72 43.61 -4.69
C HIS A 231 -24.07 42.62 -3.55
N ASP A 232 -24.69 41.47 -3.90
CA ASP A 232 -25.20 40.46 -2.95
C ASP A 232 -24.30 39.20 -2.82
N PHE A 233 -23.15 39.15 -3.52
CA PHE A 233 -22.38 37.90 -3.61
C PHE A 233 -21.45 37.58 -2.43
N TYR A 234 -21.23 38.51 -1.47
CA TYR A 234 -20.17 38.35 -0.46
C TYR A 234 -20.62 38.03 0.98
N THR A 235 -21.90 37.77 1.25
CA THR A 235 -22.38 37.43 2.61
C THR A 235 -23.14 36.11 2.72
N GLN A 236 -22.83 35.11 1.89
CA GLN A 236 -23.30 33.75 2.18
C GLN A 236 -22.36 33.05 3.15
N SER A 237 -22.86 32.77 4.36
CA SER A 237 -22.16 31.94 5.33
C SER A 237 -21.77 30.61 4.67
N LYS A 238 -20.51 30.20 4.83
CA LYS A 238 -19.93 28.99 4.21
C LYS A 238 -20.92 27.81 4.23
N TRP A 239 -21.67 27.62 5.32
CA TRP A 239 -22.67 26.56 5.49
C TRP A 239 -24.11 27.09 5.48
N GLN A 240 -24.99 26.47 4.70
CA GLN A 240 -26.38 26.92 4.47
C GLN A 240 -27.38 26.54 5.58
N THR A 241 -27.01 25.61 6.48
CA THR A 241 -27.91 25.02 7.50
C THR A 241 -27.42 25.28 8.92
N LYS A 242 -28.33 25.26 9.90
CA LYS A 242 -28.01 25.43 11.34
C LYS A 242 -27.28 24.20 11.91
N PHE A 243 -26.55 24.40 13.01
CA PHE A 243 -25.79 23.31 13.65
C PHE A 243 -26.71 22.18 14.13
N THR A 244 -27.86 22.51 14.71
CA THR A 244 -28.85 21.54 15.20
C THR A 244 -29.44 20.70 14.07
N THR A 245 -29.79 21.33 12.95
CA THR A 245 -30.27 20.62 11.76
C THR A 245 -29.22 19.64 11.24
N GLN A 246 -27.95 20.08 11.17
CA GLN A 246 -26.84 19.22 10.77
C GLN A 246 -26.68 18.04 11.72
N LEU A 247 -26.67 18.29 13.04
CA LEU A 247 -26.54 17.26 14.06
C LEU A 247 -27.63 16.19 13.92
N VAL A 248 -28.91 16.59 13.85
CA VAL A 248 -30.05 15.65 13.78
C VAL A 248 -30.00 14.80 12.53
N VAL A 249 -29.77 15.40 11.36
CA VAL A 249 -29.73 14.67 10.08
C VAL A 249 -28.53 13.73 10.01
N LEU A 250 -27.36 14.19 10.46
CA LEU A 250 -26.14 13.37 10.49
C LEU A 250 -26.27 12.23 11.50
N THR A 251 -26.85 12.45 12.67
CA THR A 251 -27.10 11.39 13.67
C THR A 251 -28.03 10.33 13.10
N LYS A 252 -29.12 10.73 12.42
CA LYS A 252 -30.04 9.76 11.77
C LYS A 252 -29.33 8.96 10.68
N ARG A 253 -28.51 9.62 9.85
CA ARG A 253 -27.72 8.97 8.79
C ARG A 253 -26.72 7.97 9.37
N ASN A 254 -25.91 8.43 10.32
CA ASN A 254 -24.86 7.64 10.94
C ASN A 254 -25.47 6.47 11.74
N PHE A 255 -26.60 6.67 12.42
CA PHE A 255 -27.30 5.58 13.10
C PHE A 255 -27.70 4.46 12.13
N LYS A 256 -28.29 4.80 10.97
CA LYS A 256 -28.68 3.82 9.95
C LYS A 256 -27.46 3.12 9.33
N ALA A 257 -26.36 3.86 9.10
CA ALA A 257 -25.13 3.31 8.52
C ALA A 257 -24.41 2.38 9.51
N SER A 258 -24.23 2.82 10.76
CA SER A 258 -23.50 2.07 11.79
C SER A 258 -24.29 0.89 12.34
N LEU A 259 -25.63 0.89 12.27
CA LEU A 259 -26.47 -0.23 12.74
C LEU A 259 -26.10 -1.55 12.07
N GLY A 260 -25.98 -1.58 10.74
CA GLY A 260 -25.66 -2.80 10.00
C GLY A 260 -24.21 -3.29 10.19
N ARG A 261 -23.30 -2.37 10.51
CA ARG A 261 -21.88 -2.65 10.77
C ARG A 261 -21.67 -3.18 12.18
N ILE A 262 -22.15 -2.46 13.20
CA ILE A 262 -21.95 -2.78 14.62
C ILE A 262 -22.80 -3.98 15.04
N LEU A 263 -24.07 -4.03 14.63
CA LEU A 263 -24.98 -5.15 14.93
C LEU A 263 -25.10 -6.09 13.72
N SER A 264 -23.96 -6.39 13.08
CA SER A 264 -23.93 -7.40 12.02
C SER A 264 -24.34 -8.76 12.59
N LYS A 265 -24.95 -9.61 11.75
CA LYS A 265 -25.38 -10.95 12.16
C LYS A 265 -24.22 -11.75 12.74
N MET A 266 -23.04 -11.65 12.13
CA MET A 266 -21.82 -12.31 12.63
C MET A 266 -21.39 -11.77 13.99
N ALA A 267 -21.35 -10.45 14.19
CA ALA A 267 -20.96 -9.86 15.47
C ALA A 267 -21.92 -10.27 16.59
N VAL A 268 -23.23 -10.25 16.34
CA VAL A 268 -24.23 -10.70 17.32
C VAL A 268 -24.03 -12.18 17.64
N SER A 269 -23.88 -13.04 16.64
CA SER A 269 -23.68 -14.49 16.84
C SER A 269 -22.42 -14.80 17.64
N VAL A 270 -21.29 -14.18 17.32
CA VAL A 270 -20.02 -14.39 18.03
C VAL A 270 -20.13 -13.92 19.47
N ASN A 271 -20.64 -12.72 19.73
CA ASN A 271 -20.75 -12.18 21.10
C ASN A 271 -21.74 -12.98 21.96
N VAL A 272 -22.88 -13.42 21.40
CA VAL A 272 -23.85 -14.27 22.12
C VAL A 272 -23.25 -15.65 22.40
N PHE A 273 -22.57 -16.26 21.44
CA PHE A 273 -21.89 -17.54 21.64
C PHE A 273 -20.83 -17.43 22.74
N THR A 274 -19.99 -16.40 22.70
CA THR A 274 -18.99 -16.14 23.73
C THR A 274 -19.63 -15.92 25.11
N ALA A 275 -20.75 -15.18 25.19
CA ALA A 275 -21.48 -14.98 26.45
C ALA A 275 -22.01 -16.30 27.03
N ILE A 276 -22.53 -17.20 26.18
CA ILE A 276 -23.01 -18.52 26.59
C ILE A 276 -21.85 -19.37 27.13
N VAL A 277 -20.74 -19.44 26.40
CA VAL A 277 -19.55 -20.20 26.82
C VAL A 277 -19.03 -19.69 28.17
N MET A 278 -18.89 -18.37 28.32
CA MET A 278 -18.50 -17.75 29.61
C MET A 278 -19.48 -18.12 30.73
N SER A 279 -20.77 -18.07 30.45
CA SER A 279 -21.82 -18.39 31.44
C SER A 279 -21.80 -19.86 31.88
N LEU A 280 -21.45 -20.78 30.98
CA LEU A 280 -21.32 -22.21 31.28
C LEU A 280 -20.05 -22.53 32.08
N LEU A 281 -18.92 -21.88 31.77
CA LEU A 281 -17.65 -22.11 32.48
C LEU A 281 -17.72 -21.75 33.96
N TRP A 282 -18.44 -20.69 34.31
CA TRP A 282 -18.61 -20.22 35.69
C TRP A 282 -20.06 -20.39 36.19
N PHE A 283 -20.76 -21.43 35.73
CA PHE A 283 -22.17 -21.63 36.06
C PHE A 283 -22.38 -21.82 37.58
N ARG A 284 -23.21 -20.98 38.18
CA ARG A 284 -23.62 -21.01 39.60
C ARG A 284 -22.47 -21.23 40.59
N LEU A 285 -21.53 -20.28 40.66
CA LEU A 285 -20.49 -20.31 41.69
C LEU A 285 -21.11 -20.19 43.09
N LYS A 286 -20.74 -21.11 43.98
CA LYS A 286 -20.98 -21.00 45.42
C LYS A 286 -20.19 -19.81 46.00
N ARG A 287 -20.49 -19.42 47.25
CA ARG A 287 -19.81 -18.32 47.96
C ARG A 287 -18.98 -18.86 49.13
N GLU A 288 -17.91 -19.56 48.76
CA GLU A 288 -16.98 -20.22 49.66
C GLU A 288 -15.55 -19.78 49.31
N GLU A 289 -14.61 -19.86 50.26
CA GLU A 289 -13.20 -19.51 50.04
C GLU A 289 -12.59 -20.27 48.85
N ASP A 290 -12.91 -21.56 48.67
CA ASP A 290 -12.41 -22.39 47.56
C ASP A 290 -12.83 -21.84 46.18
N SER A 291 -14.01 -21.21 46.11
CA SER A 291 -14.57 -20.63 44.88
C SER A 291 -14.12 -19.18 44.63
N LEU A 292 -13.41 -18.56 45.57
CA LEU A 292 -13.05 -17.14 45.53
C LEU A 292 -12.14 -16.82 44.33
N ASN A 293 -11.12 -17.64 44.07
CA ASN A 293 -10.21 -17.44 42.94
C ASN A 293 -10.95 -17.52 41.60
N ASN A 294 -11.91 -18.44 41.47
CA ASN A 294 -12.75 -18.56 40.28
C ASN A 294 -13.63 -17.33 40.06
N ARG A 295 -14.18 -16.75 41.14
CA ARG A 295 -15.01 -15.52 41.08
C ARG A 295 -14.17 -14.30 40.69
N ILE A 296 -12.97 -14.16 41.26
CA ILE A 296 -12.02 -13.08 40.92
C ILE A 296 -11.58 -13.20 39.46
N GLY A 297 -11.20 -14.41 39.02
CA GLY A 297 -10.78 -14.68 37.64
C GLY A 297 -11.88 -14.40 36.62
N MET A 298 -13.14 -14.75 36.93
CA MET A 298 -14.31 -14.45 36.10
C MET A 298 -14.50 -12.93 35.91
N ILE A 299 -14.48 -12.14 36.99
CA ILE A 299 -14.66 -10.67 36.90
C ILE A 299 -13.53 -10.03 36.09
N PHE A 300 -12.30 -10.50 36.27
CA PHE A 300 -11.15 -10.05 35.50
C PHE A 300 -11.31 -10.37 34.00
N PHE A 301 -11.70 -11.59 33.68
CA PHE A 301 -11.90 -12.04 32.31
C PHE A 301 -13.03 -11.28 31.59
N ILE A 302 -14.18 -11.09 32.25
CA ILE A 302 -15.29 -10.28 31.72
C ILE A 302 -14.83 -8.84 31.48
N SER A 303 -14.09 -8.24 32.41
CA SER A 303 -13.56 -6.87 32.26
C SER A 303 -12.69 -6.73 31.01
N ILE A 304 -11.79 -7.68 30.78
CA ILE A 304 -10.91 -7.73 29.61
C ILE A 304 -11.72 -7.93 28.33
N HIS A 305 -12.60 -8.93 28.28
CA HIS A 305 -13.37 -9.24 27.08
C HIS A 305 -14.23 -8.05 26.63
N LEU A 306 -14.92 -7.39 27.57
CA LEU A 306 -15.72 -6.20 27.26
C LEU A 306 -14.87 -5.06 26.67
N GLN A 307 -13.63 -4.88 27.12
CA GLN A 307 -12.73 -3.85 26.61
C GLN A 307 -12.18 -4.19 25.22
N PHE A 308 -11.63 -5.38 25.04
CA PHE A 308 -11.01 -5.77 23.77
C PHE A 308 -12.02 -5.80 22.62
N SER A 309 -13.19 -6.41 22.83
CA SER A 309 -14.23 -6.49 21.79
C SER A 309 -14.69 -5.10 21.34
N THR A 310 -14.99 -4.19 22.29
CA THR A 310 -15.47 -2.84 21.96
C THR A 310 -14.37 -1.93 21.42
N MET A 311 -13.11 -2.16 21.77
CA MET A 311 -11.96 -1.43 21.22
C MET A 311 -11.73 -1.79 19.75
N ILE A 312 -11.77 -3.07 19.38
CA ILE A 312 -11.56 -3.53 17.99
C ILE A 312 -12.64 -2.98 17.06
N ASP A 313 -13.91 -3.06 17.47
CA ASP A 313 -15.05 -2.55 16.68
C ASP A 313 -14.97 -1.03 16.44
N ALA A 314 -14.38 -0.29 17.39
CA ALA A 314 -14.20 1.15 17.32
C ALA A 314 -13.06 1.58 16.38
N ILE A 315 -11.98 0.78 16.28
CA ILE A 315 -10.81 1.07 15.43
C ILE A 315 -11.18 1.15 13.96
N GLN A 316 -12.07 0.25 13.51
CA GLN A 316 -12.49 0.18 12.12
C GLN A 316 -13.27 1.41 11.65
N SER A 317 -13.73 2.29 12.53
CA SER A 317 -14.70 3.30 12.13
C SER A 317 -14.08 4.52 11.43
N PHE A 318 -13.00 5.09 11.97
CA PHE A 318 -12.44 6.35 11.47
C PHE A 318 -11.65 6.24 10.16
N PRO A 319 -10.78 5.22 9.95
CA PRO A 319 -9.97 5.11 8.74
C PRO A 319 -10.82 5.08 7.45
N PHE A 320 -11.90 4.31 7.43
CA PHE A 320 -12.78 4.19 6.25
C PHE A 320 -13.70 5.40 6.03
N GLU A 321 -14.11 6.10 7.09
CA GLU A 321 -15.03 7.24 6.97
C GLU A 321 -14.31 8.54 6.59
N ARG A 322 -13.02 8.65 6.89
CA ARG A 322 -12.22 9.86 6.65
C ARG A 322 -12.27 10.42 5.22
N PRO A 323 -12.06 9.64 4.14
CA PRO A 323 -12.10 10.18 2.78
C PRO A 323 -13.47 10.77 2.44
N ILE A 324 -14.55 10.15 2.93
CA ILE A 324 -15.93 10.62 2.75
C ILE A 324 -16.13 11.95 3.47
N ILE A 325 -15.68 12.06 4.72
CA ILE A 325 -15.78 13.30 5.51
C ILE A 325 -15.04 14.45 4.82
N ASN A 326 -13.84 14.20 4.30
CA ASN A 326 -13.04 15.23 3.63
C ASN A 326 -13.75 15.72 2.36
N LYS A 327 -14.28 14.79 1.55
CA LYS A 327 -15.03 15.11 0.34
C LYS A 327 -16.33 15.88 0.62
N GLU A 328 -17.13 15.45 1.59
CA GLU A 328 -18.40 16.14 1.91
C GLU A 328 -18.16 17.54 2.49
N ARG A 329 -17.05 17.74 3.22
CA ARG A 329 -16.67 19.03 3.81
C ARG A 329 -16.07 20.00 2.81
N SER A 330 -15.31 19.53 1.82
CA SER A 330 -14.83 20.39 0.72
C SER A 330 -16.01 20.93 -0.09
N SER A 331 -17.06 20.13 -0.30
CA SER A 331 -18.34 20.57 -0.90
C SER A 331 -19.22 21.44 0.02
N GLY A 332 -18.75 21.79 1.23
CA GLY A 332 -19.43 22.70 2.16
C GLY A 332 -20.69 22.14 2.84
N ALA A 333 -20.82 20.82 2.99
CA ALA A 333 -22.05 20.21 3.49
C ALA A 333 -22.32 20.41 5.01
N TYR A 334 -21.30 20.38 5.87
CA TYR A 334 -21.47 20.47 7.34
C TYR A 334 -20.20 20.85 8.11
N ARG A 335 -20.34 21.27 9.39
CA ARG A 335 -19.23 21.50 10.34
C ARG A 335 -18.60 20.17 10.81
N LEU A 336 -17.29 20.16 11.11
CA LEU A 336 -16.60 19.00 11.67
C LEU A 336 -17.14 18.64 13.06
N SER A 337 -17.38 19.67 13.88
CA SER A 337 -17.99 19.50 15.20
C SER A 337 -19.38 18.88 15.13
N ALA A 338 -20.18 19.24 14.12
CA ALA A 338 -21.51 18.66 13.92
C ALA A 338 -21.41 17.17 13.58
N TYR A 339 -20.48 16.80 12.70
CA TYR A 339 -20.26 15.41 12.31
C TYR A 339 -19.75 14.54 13.48
N ILE A 340 -18.69 14.96 14.16
CA ILE A 340 -18.09 14.18 15.26
C ILE A 340 -19.09 14.04 16.42
N SER A 341 -19.80 15.11 16.77
CA SER A 341 -20.86 15.04 17.79
C SER A 341 -21.98 14.09 17.34
N SER A 342 -22.41 14.18 16.08
CA SER A 342 -23.47 13.32 15.56
C SER A 342 -23.10 11.84 15.60
N LYS A 343 -21.82 11.53 15.34
CA LYS A 343 -21.25 10.18 15.38
C LYS A 343 -21.28 9.61 16.80
N TYR A 344 -20.84 10.39 17.79
CA TYR A 344 -20.93 9.96 19.18
C TYR A 344 -22.37 9.70 19.62
N PHE A 345 -23.32 10.58 19.29
CA PHE A 345 -24.73 10.37 19.62
C PHE A 345 -25.34 9.15 18.91
N SER A 346 -24.93 8.86 17.66
CA SER A 346 -25.47 7.72 16.92
C SER A 346 -24.86 6.37 17.33
N GLU A 347 -23.56 6.32 17.61
CA GLU A 347 -22.85 5.06 17.82
C GLU A 347 -22.83 4.61 19.28
N THR A 348 -22.80 5.54 20.24
CA THR A 348 -22.82 5.22 21.67
C THR A 348 -23.97 4.26 22.07
N PRO A 349 -25.25 4.49 21.69
CA PRO A 349 -26.32 3.55 22.04
C PRO A 349 -26.15 2.19 21.37
N LEU A 350 -25.63 2.13 20.14
CA LEU A 350 -25.41 0.87 19.41
C LEU A 350 -24.29 0.05 20.04
N GLN A 351 -23.19 0.70 20.44
CA GLN A 351 -22.05 0.07 21.09
C GLN A 351 -22.39 -0.50 22.48
N MET A 352 -23.43 0.03 23.15
CA MET A 352 -23.85 -0.46 24.46
C MET A 352 -24.70 -1.74 24.40
N VAL A 353 -25.31 -2.07 23.25
CA VAL A 353 -26.23 -3.22 23.12
C VAL A 353 -25.53 -4.55 23.39
N LEU A 354 -24.38 -4.81 22.75
CA LEU A 354 -23.68 -6.10 22.92
C LEU A 354 -23.09 -6.27 24.33
N PRO A 355 -22.39 -5.28 24.92
CA PRO A 355 -21.98 -5.33 26.33
C PRO A 355 -23.15 -5.54 27.31
N PHE A 356 -24.29 -4.89 27.08
CA PHE A 356 -25.49 -5.06 27.90
C PHE A 356 -25.96 -6.53 27.92
N VAL A 357 -25.98 -7.19 26.76
CA VAL A 357 -26.36 -8.62 26.65
C VAL A 357 -25.36 -9.51 27.38
N ILE A 358 -24.05 -9.31 27.15
CA ILE A 358 -23.00 -10.13 27.79
C ILE A 358 -23.05 -9.98 29.32
N ILE A 359 -23.14 -8.75 29.83
CA ILE A 359 -23.18 -8.49 31.28
C ILE A 359 -24.43 -9.10 31.89
N THR A 360 -25.60 -8.93 31.25
CA THR A 360 -26.86 -9.46 31.78
C THR A 360 -26.84 -10.98 31.86
N LEU A 361 -26.43 -11.66 30.79
CA LEU A 361 -26.37 -13.13 30.77
C LEU A 361 -25.38 -13.67 31.83
N THR A 362 -24.16 -13.16 31.84
CA THR A 362 -23.11 -13.65 32.75
C THR A 362 -23.45 -13.38 34.22
N TYR A 363 -24.05 -12.22 34.54
CA TYR A 363 -24.41 -11.86 35.91
C TYR A 363 -25.37 -12.88 36.56
N TRP A 364 -26.45 -13.22 35.85
CA TRP A 364 -27.47 -14.14 36.35
C TRP A 364 -27.02 -15.61 36.30
N CYS A 365 -26.28 -16.02 35.27
CA CYS A 365 -25.79 -17.41 35.14
C CYS A 365 -24.74 -17.77 36.19
N VAL A 366 -23.84 -16.84 36.53
CA VAL A 366 -22.79 -17.09 37.53
C VAL A 366 -23.32 -17.02 38.97
N ASN A 367 -24.57 -16.55 39.14
CA ASN A 367 -25.20 -16.35 40.46
C ASN A 367 -24.42 -15.34 41.31
N LEU A 368 -24.25 -14.12 40.77
CA LEU A 368 -23.85 -12.95 41.55
C LEU A 368 -25.03 -12.50 42.45
N HIS A 369 -24.89 -11.37 43.14
CA HIS A 369 -25.93 -10.89 44.07
C HIS A 369 -27.32 -10.76 43.42
N ALA A 370 -28.32 -11.46 43.94
CA ALA A 370 -29.69 -11.44 43.38
C ALA A 370 -30.48 -10.13 43.65
N HIS A 371 -29.82 -9.01 43.97
CA HIS A 371 -30.47 -7.75 44.32
C HIS A 371 -30.37 -6.73 43.17
N ALA A 372 -31.51 -6.19 42.74
CA ALA A 372 -31.62 -5.33 41.55
C ALA A 372 -30.71 -4.11 41.57
N GLY A 373 -30.55 -3.44 42.73
CA GLY A 373 -29.67 -2.27 42.85
C GLY A 373 -28.20 -2.58 42.54
N TYR A 374 -27.71 -3.76 42.92
CA TYR A 374 -26.33 -4.17 42.65
C TYR A 374 -26.13 -4.53 41.19
N PHE A 375 -27.12 -5.20 40.59
CA PHE A 375 -27.14 -5.44 39.15
C PHE A 375 -27.07 -4.13 38.37
N CYS A 376 -27.88 -3.12 38.73
CA CYS A 376 -27.85 -1.82 38.05
C CYS A 376 -26.50 -1.12 38.17
N ILE A 377 -25.86 -1.13 39.35
CA ILE A 377 -24.52 -0.54 39.54
C ILE A 377 -23.46 -1.32 38.74
N TYR A 378 -23.49 -2.66 38.80
CA TYR A 378 -22.58 -3.53 38.06
C TYR A 378 -22.70 -3.31 36.55
N LEU A 379 -23.94 -3.24 36.04
CA LEU A 379 -24.25 -2.94 34.65
C LEU A 379 -23.74 -1.56 34.25
N LEU A 380 -24.00 -0.53 35.05
CA LEU A 380 -23.54 0.84 34.76
C LEU A 380 -22.01 0.93 34.69
N LEU A 381 -21.30 0.27 35.61
CA LEU A 381 -19.83 0.21 35.60
C LEU A 381 -19.30 -0.56 34.40
N GLY A 382 -19.91 -1.69 34.05
CA GLY A 382 -19.55 -2.47 32.87
C GLY A 382 -19.79 -1.71 31.55
N LEU A 383 -20.90 -0.97 31.44
CA LEU A 383 -21.18 -0.10 30.29
C LEU A 383 -20.23 1.10 30.22
N LEU A 384 -19.88 1.71 31.36
CA LEU A 384 -18.88 2.79 31.41
C LEU A 384 -17.50 2.28 30.98
N ASN A 385 -17.12 1.07 31.38
CA ASN A 385 -15.90 0.41 30.94
C ASN A 385 -15.86 0.21 29.41
N ALA A 386 -16.93 -0.32 28.82
CA ALA A 386 -17.09 -0.45 27.37
C ALA A 386 -17.03 0.92 26.65
N LEU A 387 -17.61 1.97 27.24
CA LEU A 387 -17.58 3.33 26.67
C LEU A 387 -16.18 3.96 26.69
N ALA A 388 -15.39 3.67 27.71
CA ALA A 388 -13.99 4.10 27.80
C ALA A 388 -13.12 3.34 26.79
N ALA A 389 -13.27 2.02 26.68
CA ALA A 389 -12.52 1.19 25.74
C ALA A 389 -12.79 1.53 24.27
N SER A 390 -14.06 1.73 23.90
CA SER A 390 -14.42 2.24 22.56
C SER A 390 -13.81 3.61 22.27
N GLY A 391 -13.70 4.48 23.28
CA GLY A 391 -12.99 5.76 23.19
C GLY A 391 -11.51 5.59 22.83
N VAL A 392 -10.81 4.68 23.51
CA VAL A 392 -9.41 4.34 23.21
C VAL A 392 -9.27 3.77 21.79
N GLY A 393 -10.15 2.85 21.37
CA GLY A 393 -10.14 2.30 20.01
C GLY A 393 -10.31 3.36 18.92
N MET A 394 -11.28 4.28 19.10
CA MET A 394 -11.46 5.42 18.19
C MET A 394 -10.23 6.35 18.19
N CYS A 395 -9.58 6.54 19.33
CA CYS A 395 -8.37 7.36 19.43
C CYS A 395 -7.24 6.77 18.58
N ILE A 396 -6.94 5.49 18.76
CA ILE A 396 -5.93 4.75 17.99
C ILE A 396 -6.23 4.84 16.48
N GLY A 397 -7.45 4.51 16.07
CA GLY A 397 -7.86 4.56 14.66
C GLY A 397 -7.99 5.98 14.07
N SER A 398 -8.00 7.03 14.89
CA SER A 398 -7.99 8.42 14.41
C SER A 398 -6.58 8.98 14.19
N ILE A 399 -5.60 8.45 14.93
CA ILE A 399 -4.19 8.87 14.87
C ILE A 399 -3.47 8.09 13.79
N LEU A 400 -3.71 6.78 13.72
CA LEU A 400 -3.08 5.87 12.75
C LEU A 400 -3.93 5.79 11.48
N ASN A 401 -3.30 5.97 10.33
CA ASN A 401 -4.01 6.00 9.04
C ASN A 401 -4.23 4.61 8.46
N ASP A 402 -3.38 3.66 8.83
CA ASP A 402 -3.43 2.31 8.33
C ASP A 402 -4.16 1.39 9.33
N PHE A 403 -4.97 0.49 8.80
CA PHE A 403 -5.80 -0.39 9.59
C PHE A 403 -4.94 -1.44 10.33
N GLN A 404 -3.94 -2.00 9.65
CA GLN A 404 -3.11 -3.07 10.23
C GLN A 404 -2.25 -2.57 11.39
N THR A 405 -1.62 -1.40 11.23
CA THR A 405 -0.89 -0.71 12.31
C THR A 405 -1.78 -0.32 13.49
N SER A 406 -3.05 0.00 13.23
CA SER A 406 -4.01 0.29 14.30
C SER A 406 -4.36 -0.94 15.14
N VAL A 407 -4.58 -2.09 14.49
CA VAL A 407 -4.90 -3.35 15.17
C VAL A 407 -3.71 -3.85 16.00
N THR A 408 -2.49 -3.79 15.47
CA THR A 408 -1.29 -4.20 16.22
C THR A 408 -1.05 -3.29 17.44
N SER A 409 -1.24 -1.98 17.29
CA SER A 409 -1.14 -1.02 18.40
C SER A 409 -2.17 -1.29 19.49
N ALA A 410 -3.40 -1.64 19.10
CA ALA A 410 -4.45 -2.00 20.04
C ALA A 410 -4.18 -3.32 20.77
N ALA A 411 -3.60 -4.31 20.10
CA ALA A 411 -3.16 -5.56 20.73
C ALA A 411 -2.06 -5.31 21.76
N ILE A 412 -1.06 -4.49 21.43
CA ILE A 412 0.02 -4.09 22.37
C ILE A 412 -0.58 -3.37 23.58
N TYR A 413 -1.43 -2.36 23.34
CA TYR A 413 -2.13 -1.64 24.41
C TYR A 413 -2.91 -2.59 25.32
N GLY A 414 -3.63 -3.55 24.73
CA GLY A 414 -4.40 -4.54 25.44
C GLY A 414 -3.55 -5.47 26.31
N ILE A 415 -2.43 -5.99 25.79
CA ILE A 415 -1.52 -6.86 26.54
C ILE A 415 -0.91 -6.12 27.73
N VAL A 416 -0.45 -4.88 27.52
CA VAL A 416 0.10 -4.03 28.59
C VAL A 416 -0.95 -3.78 29.68
N ASN A 417 -2.20 -3.49 29.29
CA ASN A 417 -3.30 -3.30 30.25
C ASN A 417 -3.68 -4.59 30.98
N MET A 418 -3.61 -5.74 30.31
CA MET A 418 -3.84 -7.04 30.94
C MET A 418 -2.79 -7.32 32.04
N MET A 419 -1.52 -7.07 31.75
CA MET A 419 -0.43 -7.25 32.73
C MET A 419 -0.55 -6.27 33.91
N ALA A 420 -0.92 -5.02 33.63
CA ALA A 420 -1.10 -3.97 34.64
C ALA A 420 -2.42 -4.09 35.43
N GLY A 421 -3.32 -5.01 35.05
CA GLY A 421 -4.66 -5.16 35.63
C GLY A 421 -4.70 -5.65 37.08
N GLY A 422 -3.57 -6.09 37.65
CA GLY A 422 -3.42 -6.40 39.07
C GLY A 422 -3.81 -7.83 39.49
N TRP A 423 -4.30 -8.68 38.57
CA TRP A 423 -4.55 -10.10 38.83
C TRP A 423 -3.29 -10.96 38.63
N PHE A 424 -2.62 -10.82 37.49
CA PHE A 424 -1.39 -11.58 37.16
C PHE A 424 -0.16 -11.10 37.96
N ILE A 425 0.04 -9.78 38.04
CA ILE A 425 1.18 -9.17 38.72
C ILE A 425 0.67 -8.37 39.92
N ARG A 426 1.05 -8.81 41.12
CA ARG A 426 0.64 -8.17 42.38
C ARG A 426 1.61 -7.08 42.83
N ASN A 427 2.92 -7.34 42.72
CA ASN A 427 3.99 -6.43 43.12
C ASN A 427 4.65 -5.83 41.88
N ILE A 428 4.22 -4.63 41.50
CA ILE A 428 4.83 -3.88 40.39
C ILE A 428 6.01 -3.06 40.95
N PRO A 429 7.18 -3.03 40.30
CA PRO A 429 8.30 -2.19 40.72
C PRO A 429 7.89 -0.73 40.90
N PRO A 430 8.46 0.02 41.88
CA PRO A 430 8.04 1.39 42.18
C PRO A 430 8.05 2.33 40.97
N ALA A 431 9.01 2.17 40.05
CA ALA A 431 9.12 2.94 38.82
C ALA A 431 7.91 2.78 37.86
N LEU A 432 7.23 1.63 37.90
CA LEU A 432 6.08 1.30 37.05
C LEU A 432 4.76 1.30 37.83
N ALA A 433 4.77 1.65 39.12
CA ALA A 433 3.58 1.61 39.97
C ALA A 433 2.43 2.52 39.47
N TRP A 434 2.77 3.59 38.76
CA TRP A 434 1.79 4.49 38.12
C TRP A 434 0.93 3.78 37.05
N LEU A 435 1.44 2.71 36.42
CA LEU A 435 0.73 1.98 35.36
C LEU A 435 -0.55 1.32 35.89
N LYS A 436 -0.54 0.82 37.13
CA LYS A 436 -1.72 0.28 37.82
C LYS A 436 -2.86 1.30 37.92
N HIS A 437 -2.52 2.58 37.91
CA HIS A 437 -3.46 3.67 38.13
C HIS A 437 -4.09 4.22 36.86
N ILE A 438 -3.41 4.04 35.73
CA ILE A 438 -3.84 4.44 34.39
C ILE A 438 -4.48 3.26 33.65
N SER A 439 -4.15 2.02 34.02
CA SER A 439 -4.67 0.82 33.38
C SER A 439 -6.19 0.78 33.39
N LEU A 440 -6.77 0.71 32.19
CA LEU A 440 -8.22 0.65 32.01
C LEU A 440 -8.78 -0.64 32.60
N VAL A 441 -8.12 -1.79 32.36
CA VAL A 441 -8.44 -3.09 32.95
C VAL A 441 -8.34 -3.03 34.48
N GLY A 442 -7.26 -2.47 35.02
CA GLY A 442 -7.05 -2.42 36.47
C GLY A 442 -8.12 -1.62 37.20
N VAL A 443 -8.49 -0.45 36.67
CA VAL A 443 -9.54 0.40 37.26
C VAL A 443 -10.92 -0.25 37.14
N SER A 444 -11.27 -0.80 35.97
CA SER A 444 -12.57 -1.46 35.79
C SER A 444 -12.71 -2.71 36.65
N PHE A 445 -11.67 -3.56 36.68
CA PHE A 445 -11.64 -4.78 37.48
C PHE A 445 -11.81 -4.47 38.96
N ASN A 446 -11.08 -3.48 39.48
CA ASN A 446 -11.20 -3.04 40.86
C ASN A 446 -12.62 -2.54 41.20
N SER A 447 -13.24 -1.78 40.29
CA SER A 447 -14.59 -1.26 40.49
C SER A 447 -15.65 -2.38 40.55
N LEU A 448 -15.60 -3.34 39.62
CA LEU A 448 -16.53 -4.48 39.57
C LEU A 448 -16.32 -5.42 40.75
N LEU A 449 -15.07 -5.67 41.14
CA LEU A 449 -14.72 -6.52 42.27
C LEU A 449 -15.22 -5.92 43.60
N LYS A 450 -15.14 -4.60 43.79
CA LYS A 450 -15.70 -3.94 44.98
C LYS A 450 -17.22 -4.08 45.06
N VAL A 451 -17.93 -3.94 43.94
CA VAL A 451 -19.39 -4.12 43.91
C VAL A 451 -19.77 -5.54 44.31
N GLU A 452 -19.01 -6.54 43.86
CA GLU A 452 -19.28 -7.94 44.21
C GLU A 452 -18.84 -8.31 45.64
N LEU A 453 -17.66 -7.88 46.12
CA LEU A 453 -17.12 -8.35 47.38
C LEU A 453 -17.32 -7.38 48.56
N ASN A 454 -17.21 -6.06 48.37
CA ASN A 454 -17.27 -5.10 49.48
C ASN A 454 -18.71 -4.82 49.94
N TYR A 455 -19.62 -4.72 48.98
CA TYR A 455 -21.01 -4.39 49.25
C TYR A 455 -21.93 -5.62 49.25
N GLY A 456 -21.34 -6.80 49.07
CA GLY A 456 -22.02 -8.09 49.11
C GLY A 456 -22.01 -8.76 50.49
N PRO A 457 -22.89 -9.75 50.76
CA PRO A 457 -22.72 -10.69 51.85
C PRO A 457 -21.34 -11.34 51.89
N ASP A 458 -20.87 -11.57 53.11
CA ASP A 458 -19.61 -12.21 53.43
C ASP A 458 -19.53 -13.66 52.90
N LEU A 459 -18.30 -14.12 52.65
CA LEU A 459 -18.04 -15.47 52.15
C LEU A 459 -17.93 -16.46 53.31
N LYS A 460 -18.30 -17.73 53.10
CA LYS A 460 -18.04 -18.78 54.09
C LYS A 460 -16.58 -19.22 54.03
N CYS A 461 -15.93 -19.29 55.19
CA CYS A 461 -14.58 -19.84 55.30
C CYS A 461 -14.59 -21.33 54.94
N SER A 462 -13.56 -21.80 54.24
CA SER A 462 -13.41 -23.22 53.97
C SER A 462 -12.97 -23.91 55.27
N GLY A 463 -13.68 -24.94 55.71
CA GLY A 463 -13.36 -25.67 56.95
C GLY A 463 -12.11 -26.57 56.85
N LEU A 464 -11.27 -26.35 55.84
CA LEU A 464 -10.06 -27.10 55.54
C LEU A 464 -8.84 -26.44 56.21
N ASN A 465 -7.87 -27.25 56.65
CA ASN A 465 -6.69 -26.79 57.39
C ASN A 465 -5.73 -25.86 56.58
N GLU A 466 -5.99 -25.65 55.29
CA GLU A 466 -5.21 -24.80 54.38
C GLU A 466 -5.98 -23.53 53.99
N THR A 467 -6.35 -22.69 54.96
CA THR A 467 -6.95 -21.38 54.66
C THR A 467 -5.89 -20.32 54.42
N THR A 468 -6.11 -19.48 53.42
CA THR A 468 -5.16 -18.41 53.03
C THR A 468 -5.30 -17.15 53.89
N PHE A 469 -6.41 -17.00 54.60
CA PHE A 469 -6.75 -15.83 55.40
C PHE A 469 -6.69 -16.11 56.91
N ASP A 470 -5.99 -15.25 57.66
CA ASP A 470 -5.77 -15.43 59.10
C ASP A 470 -7.07 -15.40 59.95
N ILE A 471 -8.15 -14.81 59.42
CA ILE A 471 -9.47 -14.77 60.09
C ILE A 471 -10.14 -16.15 60.06
N CYS A 472 -10.02 -16.87 58.94
CA CYS A 472 -10.52 -18.24 58.83
C CYS A 472 -9.67 -19.20 59.69
N LYS A 473 -8.38 -18.90 59.93
CA LYS A 473 -7.52 -19.63 60.87
C LYS A 473 -7.87 -19.40 62.35
N ARG A 474 -8.44 -18.24 62.71
CA ARG A 474 -8.82 -17.88 64.10
C ARG A 474 -10.28 -18.22 64.44
N ASN A 475 -10.83 -19.31 63.89
CA ASN A 475 -12.23 -19.74 64.05
C ASN A 475 -13.29 -18.78 63.49
N GLY A 476 -12.95 -17.91 62.54
CA GLY A 476 -13.95 -17.15 61.79
C GLY A 476 -14.77 -18.08 60.87
N THR A 477 -16.10 -18.05 60.98
CA THR A 477 -16.99 -18.78 60.04
C THR A 477 -17.27 -17.98 58.77
N LEU A 478 -17.06 -16.66 58.81
CA LEU A 478 -17.36 -15.71 57.75
C LEU A 478 -16.12 -14.86 57.44
N LEU A 479 -15.81 -14.73 56.14
CA LEU A 479 -14.74 -13.91 55.58
C LEU A 479 -15.36 -12.67 54.94
N SER A 480 -15.06 -11.49 55.49
CA SER A 480 -15.55 -10.25 54.92
C SER A 480 -14.81 -9.86 53.65
N GLY A 481 -15.54 -9.47 52.61
CA GLY A 481 -14.96 -9.12 51.32
C GLY A 481 -14.07 -7.87 51.34
N LYS A 482 -14.19 -7.01 52.35
CA LYS A 482 -13.26 -5.89 52.61
C LYS A 482 -11.83 -6.36 52.84
N GLU A 483 -11.67 -7.47 53.56
CA GLU A 483 -10.36 -8.01 53.88
C GLU A 483 -9.71 -8.67 52.66
N VAL A 484 -10.52 -9.31 51.81
CA VAL A 484 -10.09 -9.86 50.53
C VAL A 484 -9.59 -8.75 49.60
N ILE A 485 -10.29 -7.62 49.52
CA ILE A 485 -9.87 -6.48 48.69
C ILE A 485 -8.57 -5.85 49.24
N ARG A 486 -8.40 -5.81 50.56
CA ARG A 486 -7.19 -5.33 51.22
C ARG A 486 -5.99 -6.24 50.94
N SER A 487 -6.17 -7.56 50.96
CA SER A 487 -5.12 -8.53 50.65
C SER A 487 -4.68 -8.47 49.18
N LEU A 488 -5.60 -8.12 48.27
CA LEU A 488 -5.30 -7.86 46.86
C LEU A 488 -4.61 -6.51 46.60
N GLY A 489 -4.39 -5.68 47.64
CA GLY A 489 -3.69 -4.40 47.51
C GLY A 489 -4.48 -3.32 46.75
N PHE A 490 -5.81 -3.38 46.80
CA PHE A 490 -6.70 -2.40 46.17
C PHE A 490 -7.32 -1.47 47.21
N THR A 491 -6.71 -0.32 47.48
CA THR A 491 -7.14 0.60 48.56
C THR A 491 -7.99 1.79 48.09
N ARG A 492 -8.15 1.98 46.77
CA ARG A 492 -8.87 3.14 46.21
C ARG A 492 -10.38 3.09 46.50
N PRO A 493 -11.07 4.21 46.70
CA PRO A 493 -12.52 4.22 46.82
C PRO A 493 -13.20 4.06 45.44
N LEU A 494 -14.44 3.55 45.41
CA LEU A 494 -15.19 3.27 44.17
C LEU A 494 -15.45 4.53 43.32
N TRP A 495 -15.76 5.67 43.94
CA TRP A 495 -16.06 6.91 43.22
C TRP A 495 -14.86 7.44 42.42
N LEU A 496 -13.64 7.18 42.91
CA LEU A 496 -12.41 7.56 42.21
C LEU A 496 -12.22 6.71 40.94
N ASP A 497 -12.53 5.42 41.00
CA ASP A 497 -12.46 4.54 39.83
C ASP A 497 -13.47 4.99 38.75
N ILE A 498 -14.70 5.38 39.16
CA ILE A 498 -15.73 5.93 38.26
C ILE A 498 -15.26 7.24 37.61
N LEU A 499 -14.64 8.12 38.40
CA LEU A 499 -14.11 9.39 37.91
C LEU A 499 -13.01 9.16 36.87
N VAL A 500 -12.08 8.24 37.13
CA VAL A 500 -10.99 7.91 36.21
C VAL A 500 -11.53 7.33 34.91
N LEU A 501 -12.46 6.37 34.97
CA LEU A 501 -13.09 5.80 33.76
C LEU A 501 -13.82 6.86 32.94
N SER A 502 -14.57 7.74 33.60
CA SER A 502 -15.29 8.84 32.95
C SER A 502 -14.33 9.84 32.31
N LEU A 503 -13.23 10.17 32.99
CA LEU A 503 -12.20 11.07 32.49
C LEU A 503 -11.49 10.49 31.26
N ILE A 504 -11.13 9.20 31.28
CA ILE A 504 -10.56 8.50 30.11
C ILE A 504 -11.55 8.51 28.94
N ALA A 505 -12.84 8.23 29.18
CA ALA A 505 -13.87 8.24 28.16
C ALA A 505 -14.06 9.62 27.51
N ILE A 506 -13.94 10.71 28.28
CA ILE A 506 -14.05 12.08 27.77
C ILE A 506 -12.76 12.50 27.04
N LEU A 507 -11.59 12.30 27.65
CA LEU A 507 -10.30 12.69 27.07
C LEU A 507 -10.05 12.04 25.73
N THR A 508 -10.29 10.73 25.61
CA THR A 508 -10.11 10.01 24.34
C THR A 508 -10.99 10.57 23.23
N ARG A 509 -12.22 10.99 23.52
CA ARG A 509 -13.12 11.66 22.55
C ARG A 509 -12.67 13.07 22.19
N LEU A 510 -12.11 13.82 23.14
CA LEU A 510 -11.50 15.12 22.86
C LEU A 510 -10.26 14.98 21.97
N VAL A 511 -9.43 13.96 22.20
CA VAL A 511 -8.28 13.66 21.34
C VAL A 511 -8.72 13.30 19.94
N VAL A 512 -9.77 12.50 19.76
CA VAL A 512 -10.34 12.21 18.43
C VAL A 512 -10.84 13.47 17.72
N TYR A 513 -11.48 14.40 18.45
CA TYR A 513 -11.87 15.69 17.89
C TYR A 513 -10.66 16.53 17.48
N ALA A 514 -9.62 16.57 18.33
CA ALA A 514 -8.39 17.29 18.06
C ALA A 514 -7.64 16.68 16.86
N SER A 515 -7.46 15.36 16.81
CA SER A 515 -6.79 14.65 15.71
C SER A 515 -7.52 14.89 14.39
N ALA A 516 -8.85 14.77 14.35
CA ALA A 516 -9.63 15.06 13.16
C ALA A 516 -9.53 16.52 12.70
N ARG A 517 -9.34 17.48 13.63
CA ARG A 517 -9.18 18.91 13.32
C ARG A 517 -7.77 19.25 12.86
N TYR A 518 -6.73 18.75 13.54
CA TYR A 518 -5.33 19.05 13.25
C TYR A 518 -4.81 18.31 12.01
N TYR A 519 -5.29 17.10 11.78
CA TYR A 519 -4.94 16.38 10.56
C TYR A 519 -5.52 17.06 9.31
N GLN A 520 -6.66 17.76 9.42
CA GLN A 520 -7.17 18.64 8.36
C GLN A 520 -6.35 19.92 8.18
N THR A 521 -5.55 20.36 9.15
CA THR A 521 -4.62 21.49 8.94
C THR A 521 -3.28 21.04 8.38
N ALA A 522 -2.88 19.78 8.61
CA ALA A 522 -1.66 19.20 8.04
C ALA A 522 -1.87 18.71 6.59
N ASN A 523 -3.02 18.11 6.27
CA ASN A 523 -3.34 17.53 4.95
C ASN A 523 -4.67 18.03 4.36
N GLY A 524 -5.32 19.05 4.94
CA GLY A 524 -6.41 19.73 4.23
C GLY A 524 -5.85 20.50 3.05
N PRO A 525 -6.67 20.85 2.04
CA PRO A 525 -6.26 21.85 1.07
C PRO A 525 -5.83 23.06 1.89
N THR A 526 -4.53 23.35 1.86
CA THR A 526 -4.00 24.64 2.29
C THR A 526 -4.89 25.65 1.60
N ASN A 527 -5.67 26.41 2.38
CA ASN A 527 -6.36 27.56 1.86
C ASN A 527 -5.22 28.45 1.35
N PRO A 528 -4.99 28.59 0.03
CA PRO A 528 -3.75 29.15 -0.49
C PRO A 528 -3.60 30.63 -0.11
N PHE A 529 -4.68 31.25 0.36
CA PHE A 529 -4.76 32.66 0.71
C PHE A 529 -4.17 33.06 2.07
N ARG A 530 -3.85 32.13 2.99
CA ARG A 530 -3.49 32.54 4.37
C ARG A 530 -2.00 32.56 4.70
N ASN A 531 -1.14 31.93 3.89
CA ASN A 531 0.30 31.87 4.15
C ASN A 531 1.14 32.84 3.29
N CYS A 532 0.49 33.73 2.53
CA CYS A 532 1.16 34.76 1.72
C CYS A 532 1.98 35.78 2.52
N PHE A 533 1.82 35.88 3.85
CA PHE A 533 2.27 37.06 4.57
C PHE A 533 3.63 37.03 5.26
N ASN A 534 4.29 35.89 5.44
CA ASN A 534 5.53 35.89 6.22
C ASN A 534 6.60 34.95 5.65
N LYS A 535 7.43 35.51 4.76
CA LYS A 535 8.90 35.45 4.79
C LYS A 535 9.46 35.81 3.42
N SER A 536 9.78 37.09 3.27
CA SER A 536 10.77 37.58 2.32
C SER A 536 12.19 37.26 2.81
N SER A 537 13.14 37.34 1.87
CA SER A 537 14.60 37.38 1.98
C SER A 537 15.33 36.09 2.40
N SER A 538 15.95 35.41 1.42
CA SER A 538 17.38 35.58 1.10
C SER A 538 17.89 34.38 0.26
N CYS A 539 18.34 34.63 -0.97
CA CYS A 539 19.24 33.74 -1.71
C CYS A 539 20.63 34.36 -1.76
N PRO A 540 21.72 33.57 -1.70
CA PRO A 540 23.00 33.94 -2.30
C PRO A 540 23.19 33.29 -3.68
N LYS A 541 23.99 33.99 -4.49
CA LYS A 541 24.27 33.80 -5.90
C LYS A 541 25.52 32.93 -6.15
N ASP A 542 25.54 32.37 -7.36
CA ASP A 542 26.68 32.09 -8.27
C ASP A 542 27.85 31.22 -7.82
N THR A 543 28.12 30.15 -8.58
CA THR A 543 29.31 30.10 -9.45
C THR A 543 29.28 28.96 -10.47
N THR A 544 29.63 29.32 -11.69
CA THR A 544 29.83 28.53 -12.92
C THR A 544 31.15 27.73 -12.91
N LYS A 545 31.17 26.51 -13.50
CA LYS A 545 32.19 26.08 -14.49
C LYS A 545 31.86 24.75 -15.18
N ASN A 546 32.11 24.74 -16.49
CA ASN A 546 31.90 23.70 -17.49
C ASN A 546 32.85 22.50 -17.36
N HIS A 547 32.38 21.29 -17.71
CA HIS A 547 32.64 20.58 -18.98
C HIS A 547 32.58 19.05 -18.81
N LEU A 548 31.82 18.41 -19.72
CA LEU A 548 31.90 17.02 -20.19
C LEU A 548 32.03 15.89 -19.15
N ASN A 549 30.89 15.23 -18.92
CA ASN A 549 30.66 13.79 -19.16
C ASN A 549 29.60 13.28 -18.18
N ASN A 550 28.37 13.13 -18.65
CA ASN A 550 27.60 11.89 -18.54
C ASN A 550 26.18 12.14 -19.04
N ILE A 551 25.75 11.23 -19.90
CA ILE A 551 24.43 11.17 -20.51
C ILE A 551 23.43 10.87 -19.38
N ASN A 552 22.84 11.93 -18.84
CA ASN A 552 21.66 11.83 -17.99
C ASN A 552 20.44 11.82 -18.90
N PHE A 553 19.87 10.63 -19.10
CA PHE A 553 18.57 10.50 -19.75
C PHE A 553 17.48 11.05 -18.81
N PRO A 554 16.65 12.00 -19.27
CA PRO A 554 15.61 12.59 -18.44
C PRO A 554 14.54 11.55 -18.08
N VAL A 555 14.19 11.52 -16.80
CA VAL A 555 13.15 10.70 -16.19
C VAL A 555 11.83 11.45 -16.34
N ASN A 556 11.03 11.04 -17.33
CA ASN A 556 9.57 11.01 -17.34
C ASN A 556 9.08 10.82 -18.78
N ASP A 557 8.99 9.56 -19.22
CA ASP A 557 8.07 9.18 -20.27
C ASP A 557 7.83 7.66 -20.23
N ASN A 558 6.55 7.32 -20.37
CA ASN A 558 5.84 6.06 -20.56
C ASN A 558 6.66 4.75 -20.76
N LEU A 559 6.11 3.67 -20.20
CA LEU A 559 6.42 2.24 -20.44
C LEU A 559 7.26 1.99 -21.73
N ARG A 560 8.57 1.77 -21.59
CA ARG A 560 9.46 1.61 -22.73
C ARG A 560 9.46 0.17 -23.24
N LEU A 561 8.88 -0.05 -24.42
CA LEU A 561 9.06 -1.27 -25.21
C LEU A 561 10.07 -1.03 -26.32
N LEU A 562 10.86 -2.05 -26.64
CA LEU A 562 11.70 -2.08 -27.84
C LEU A 562 10.84 -2.30 -29.09
N SER A 563 11.25 -1.72 -30.22
CA SER A 563 10.52 -1.87 -31.48
C SER A 563 10.62 -3.30 -32.02
N SER A 564 9.62 -3.73 -32.79
CA SER A 564 9.61 -5.05 -33.44
C SER A 564 10.89 -5.33 -34.25
N SER A 565 11.45 -4.31 -34.92
CA SER A 565 12.68 -4.42 -35.72
C SER A 565 13.95 -4.73 -34.90
N GLU A 566 14.00 -4.35 -33.62
CA GLU A 566 15.17 -4.55 -32.76
C GLU A 566 15.21 -5.93 -32.09
N THR A 567 14.13 -6.72 -32.25
CA THR A 567 13.88 -7.97 -31.52
C THR A 567 13.83 -9.23 -32.39
N GLU A 568 13.98 -9.11 -33.72
CA GLU A 568 13.82 -10.23 -34.67
C GLU A 568 14.77 -11.42 -34.38
N ASN A 569 15.97 -11.16 -33.84
CA ASN A 569 16.98 -12.17 -33.49
C ASN A 569 16.94 -12.63 -32.02
N TYR A 570 15.95 -12.21 -31.24
CA TYR A 570 15.86 -12.58 -29.82
C TYR A 570 15.23 -13.97 -29.63
N ASN A 571 15.98 -14.89 -29.02
CA ASN A 571 15.50 -16.22 -28.67
C ASN A 571 14.95 -16.22 -27.25
N ILE A 572 13.75 -16.77 -27.07
CA ILE A 572 13.15 -16.92 -25.75
C ILE A 572 14.03 -17.90 -24.94
N PRO A 573 14.55 -17.48 -23.78
CA PRO A 573 15.33 -18.35 -22.93
C PRO A 573 14.49 -19.52 -22.41
N LYS A 574 15.11 -20.69 -22.25
CA LYS A 574 14.46 -21.85 -21.63
C LYS A 574 13.93 -21.47 -20.23
N ARG A 575 12.76 -21.99 -19.84
CA ARG A 575 12.14 -21.82 -18.51
C ARG A 575 12.97 -22.47 -17.40
N PHE A 576 14.14 -21.89 -17.10
CA PHE A 576 15.08 -22.43 -16.15
C PHE A 576 15.90 -21.30 -15.52
N SER A 577 15.86 -21.21 -14.19
CA SER A 577 16.72 -20.33 -13.39
C SER A 577 17.89 -21.12 -12.85
N ARG A 578 19.12 -20.59 -12.94
CA ARG A 578 20.30 -21.22 -12.30
C ARG A 578 20.22 -21.19 -10.77
N LEU A 579 19.31 -20.42 -10.17
CA LEU A 579 19.11 -20.34 -8.72
C LEU A 579 18.26 -21.48 -8.17
N HIS A 580 17.45 -22.12 -9.02
CA HIS A 580 16.61 -23.27 -8.68
C HIS A 580 16.96 -24.44 -9.60
N GLN A 581 17.77 -25.37 -9.10
CA GLN A 581 18.16 -26.56 -9.87
C GLN A 581 17.56 -27.80 -9.23
N THR A 582 16.94 -28.65 -10.04
CA THR A 582 16.76 -30.06 -9.68
C THR A 582 18.12 -30.75 -9.63
N LEU A 583 18.21 -31.90 -8.95
CA LEU A 583 19.46 -32.65 -8.88
C LEU A 583 20.03 -32.96 -10.28
N ASN A 584 19.17 -33.31 -11.24
CA ASN A 584 19.60 -33.65 -12.60
C ASN A 584 20.20 -32.45 -13.35
N GLU A 585 19.70 -31.23 -13.11
CA GLU A 585 20.22 -30.01 -13.73
C GLU A 585 21.52 -29.56 -13.07
N LEU A 586 21.65 -29.74 -11.76
CA LEU A 586 22.88 -29.50 -11.01
C LEU A 586 24.03 -30.41 -11.44
N LEU A 587 23.72 -31.67 -11.74
CA LEU A 587 24.69 -32.67 -12.20
C LEU A 587 25.19 -32.41 -13.64
N GLN A 588 24.45 -31.62 -14.42
CA GLN A 588 24.82 -31.22 -15.78
C GLN A 588 25.60 -29.89 -15.84
N ASP A 589 25.56 -29.10 -14.76
CA ASP A 589 26.20 -27.79 -14.66
C ASP A 589 27.57 -27.89 -13.98
N ASN A 590 28.63 -27.81 -14.80
CA ASN A 590 30.02 -27.95 -14.37
C ASN A 590 30.44 -26.92 -13.30
N ASP A 591 29.83 -25.73 -13.29
CA ASP A 591 30.18 -24.68 -12.32
C ASP A 591 29.44 -24.84 -10.99
N SER A 592 28.24 -25.44 -11.01
CA SER A 592 27.41 -25.62 -9.82
C SER A 592 27.72 -26.91 -9.06
N ILE A 593 28.20 -27.95 -9.75
CA ILE A 593 28.51 -29.26 -9.16
C ILE A 593 29.62 -29.19 -8.10
N LYS A 594 30.55 -28.22 -8.20
CA LYS A 594 31.63 -28.02 -7.23
C LYS A 594 31.13 -27.73 -5.81
N TYR A 595 30.00 -27.02 -5.68
CA TYR A 595 29.40 -26.72 -4.38
C TYR A 595 28.70 -27.95 -3.79
N LEU A 596 28.10 -28.80 -4.63
CA LEU A 596 27.54 -30.08 -4.19
C LEU A 596 28.65 -31.04 -3.76
N LEU A 597 29.72 -31.14 -4.54
CA LEU A 597 30.87 -31.99 -4.21
C LEU A 597 31.45 -31.58 -2.85
N ARG A 598 31.66 -30.27 -2.62
CA ARG A 598 32.13 -29.75 -1.34
C ARG A 598 31.17 -30.04 -0.18
N TYR A 599 29.86 -29.96 -0.41
CA TYR A 599 28.87 -30.37 0.60
C TYR A 599 28.93 -31.88 0.90
N LEU A 600 29.02 -32.72 -0.12
CA LEU A 600 29.11 -34.17 0.05
C LEU A 600 30.44 -34.58 0.71
N GLU A 601 31.53 -33.87 0.45
CA GLU A 601 32.81 -34.04 1.16
C GLU A 601 32.66 -33.75 2.66
N THR A 602 31.95 -32.69 3.07
CA THR A 602 31.68 -32.45 4.50
C THR A 602 30.82 -33.52 5.17
N LYS A 603 30.11 -34.33 4.39
CA LYS A 603 29.26 -35.43 4.86
C LYS A 603 29.89 -36.82 4.64
N GLY A 604 31.04 -36.91 3.96
CA GLY A 604 31.72 -38.17 3.63
C GLY A 604 31.11 -38.96 2.46
N PHE A 605 30.25 -38.36 1.63
CA PHE A 605 29.53 -39.01 0.52
C PHE A 605 30.05 -38.63 -0.87
N ASP A 606 31.23 -38.02 -0.95
CA ASP A 606 31.85 -37.51 -2.19
C ASP A 606 32.13 -38.61 -3.24
N HIS A 607 32.44 -39.82 -2.78
CA HIS A 607 32.74 -40.98 -3.60
C HIS A 607 31.57 -41.41 -4.51
N TYR A 608 30.33 -41.25 -4.06
CA TYR A 608 29.13 -41.55 -4.85
C TYR A 608 28.99 -40.60 -6.05
N LEU A 609 29.26 -39.30 -5.84
CA LEU A 609 29.19 -38.30 -6.91
C LEU A 609 30.35 -38.46 -7.91
N LYS A 610 31.57 -38.72 -7.42
CA LYS A 610 32.75 -39.01 -8.26
C LYS A 610 32.52 -40.23 -9.14
N PHE A 611 31.96 -41.31 -8.58
CA PHE A 611 31.59 -42.49 -9.34
C PHE A 611 30.56 -42.19 -10.43
N TRP A 612 29.50 -41.44 -10.11
CA TRP A 612 28.49 -41.07 -11.10
C TRP A 612 29.09 -40.30 -12.29
N LEU A 613 30.01 -39.35 -12.02
CA LEU A 613 30.74 -38.61 -13.05
C LEU A 613 31.66 -39.51 -13.90
N GLU A 614 32.33 -40.48 -13.29
CA GLU A 614 33.17 -41.45 -14.01
C GLU A 614 32.36 -42.32 -14.97
N VAL A 615 31.16 -42.75 -14.57
CA VAL A 615 30.28 -43.55 -15.44
C VAL A 615 29.71 -42.72 -16.60
N VAL A 616 29.34 -41.46 -16.35
CA VAL A 616 28.90 -40.54 -17.41
C VAL A 616 30.04 -40.28 -18.41
N SER A 617 31.27 -40.09 -17.92
CA SER A 617 32.46 -40.02 -18.76
C SER A 617 32.65 -41.30 -19.56
N PHE A 618 32.51 -42.47 -18.95
CA PHE A 618 32.59 -43.77 -19.64
C PHE A 618 31.58 -43.89 -20.77
N LYS A 619 30.30 -43.56 -20.54
CA LYS A 619 29.22 -43.59 -21.54
C LYS A 619 29.48 -42.65 -22.73
N SER A 620 30.05 -41.48 -22.48
CA SER A 620 30.45 -40.54 -23.55
C SER A 620 31.62 -41.09 -24.39
N THR A 621 32.50 -41.88 -23.77
CA THR A 621 33.71 -42.43 -24.41
C THR A 621 33.38 -43.67 -25.26
N THR A 622 32.45 -44.52 -24.82
CA THR A 622 31.99 -45.71 -25.56
C THR A 622 31.11 -45.36 -26.76
N THR A 623 30.28 -44.32 -26.65
CA THR A 623 29.44 -43.83 -27.77
C THR A 623 30.28 -43.23 -28.91
N SER A 624 31.51 -42.78 -28.63
CA SER A 624 32.37 -42.07 -29.58
C SER A 624 33.45 -42.93 -30.25
N ARG A 625 33.69 -44.18 -29.81
CA ARG A 625 34.77 -45.04 -30.33
C ARG A 625 34.39 -46.53 -30.32
N THR A 626 34.28 -47.13 -31.51
CA THR A 626 34.46 -48.57 -31.72
C THR A 626 35.97 -48.88 -31.72
N ASN A 627 36.46 -49.66 -30.73
CA ASN A 627 37.59 -50.62 -30.82
C ASN A 627 38.33 -50.85 -29.47
N ALA A 628 38.25 -52.11 -29.01
CA ALA A 628 39.28 -53.02 -28.49
C ALA A 628 40.40 -52.62 -27.49
N SER A 629 40.61 -51.37 -27.04
CA SER A 629 41.79 -51.03 -26.20
C SER A 629 41.53 -50.75 -24.71
N ASN A 630 40.31 -50.95 -24.18
CA ASN A 630 39.96 -50.52 -22.81
C ASN A 630 39.67 -51.64 -21.79
N GLN A 631 39.92 -52.92 -22.08
CA GLN A 631 39.66 -54.02 -21.12
C GLN A 631 40.40 -53.87 -19.78
N GLY A 632 41.59 -53.23 -19.76
CA GLY A 632 42.39 -53.05 -18.53
C GLY A 632 41.97 -51.88 -17.62
N LYS A 633 41.25 -50.88 -18.14
CA LYS A 633 40.71 -49.77 -17.32
C LYS A 633 39.32 -50.08 -16.76
N ASN A 634 38.57 -50.92 -17.47
CA ASN A 634 37.19 -51.27 -17.14
C ASN A 634 37.08 -52.23 -15.95
N SER A 635 38.08 -53.10 -15.73
CA SER A 635 38.15 -53.99 -14.56
C SER A 635 38.53 -53.27 -13.26
N ASN A 636 39.33 -52.21 -13.34
CA ASN A 636 39.69 -51.40 -12.17
C ASN A 636 38.53 -50.56 -11.64
N LEU A 637 37.62 -50.11 -12.52
CA LEU A 637 36.40 -49.41 -12.12
C LEU A 637 35.45 -50.35 -11.35
N ALA A 638 35.37 -51.63 -11.75
CA ALA A 638 34.58 -52.66 -11.06
C ALA A 638 35.22 -53.18 -9.77
N ASN A 639 36.55 -53.12 -9.64
CA ASN A 639 37.27 -53.57 -8.43
C ASN A 639 37.33 -52.50 -7.33
N GLY A 640 37.34 -51.20 -7.67
CA GLY A 640 37.24 -50.10 -6.69
C GLY A 640 35.90 -50.04 -5.93
N PHE A 641 34.92 -50.85 -6.35
CA PHE A 641 33.58 -50.97 -5.76
C PHE A 641 33.50 -51.80 -4.48
N ALA A 642 34.48 -52.68 -4.23
CA ALA A 642 34.38 -53.67 -3.15
C ALA A 642 34.53 -53.09 -1.73
N GLU A 643 34.99 -51.85 -1.58
CA GLU A 643 35.22 -51.23 -0.26
C GLU A 643 34.12 -50.28 0.22
N LYS A 644 33.09 -49.95 -0.58
CA LYS A 644 32.18 -48.82 -0.30
C LYS A 644 30.66 -49.08 -0.44
N GLY A 645 30.20 -50.29 -0.10
CA GLY A 645 28.84 -50.51 0.41
C GLY A 645 27.68 -50.66 -0.60
N ILE A 646 27.82 -51.50 -1.63
CA ILE A 646 26.73 -51.87 -2.57
C ILE A 646 26.52 -53.40 -2.54
N SER A 647 25.27 -53.87 -2.71
CA SER A 647 24.90 -55.31 -2.69
C SER A 647 25.63 -56.12 -3.77
N GLU A 648 26.11 -57.32 -3.40
CA GLU A 648 26.77 -58.30 -4.27
C GLU A 648 25.96 -58.64 -5.54
N ASP A 649 24.63 -58.53 -5.47
CA ASP A 649 23.72 -58.80 -6.60
C ASP A 649 23.88 -57.76 -7.73
N LEU A 650 24.11 -56.49 -7.39
CA LEU A 650 24.30 -55.41 -8.37
C LEU A 650 25.62 -55.59 -9.14
N ARG A 651 26.66 -56.09 -8.45
CA ARG A 651 27.97 -56.36 -9.04
C ARG A 651 27.90 -57.47 -10.08
N ASN A 652 27.17 -58.54 -9.78
CA ASN A 652 27.00 -59.67 -10.69
C ASN A 652 26.18 -59.28 -11.94
N ASP A 653 25.19 -58.39 -11.79
CA ASP A 653 24.41 -57.85 -12.92
C ASP A 653 25.28 -56.99 -13.86
N VAL A 654 26.15 -56.15 -13.33
CA VAL A 654 27.09 -55.35 -14.14
C VAL A 654 28.12 -56.23 -14.86
N MET A 655 28.71 -57.20 -14.16
CA MET A 655 29.71 -58.10 -14.74
C MET A 655 29.15 -58.97 -15.87
N SER A 656 27.88 -59.41 -15.76
CA SER A 656 27.23 -60.18 -16.83
C SER A 656 26.94 -59.35 -18.09
N ARG A 657 26.63 -58.05 -17.94
CA ARG A 657 26.39 -57.13 -19.08
C ARG A 657 27.68 -56.54 -19.69
N MET A 658 28.78 -56.56 -18.96
CA MET A 658 30.10 -56.16 -19.48
C MET A 658 30.78 -57.28 -20.30
N CYS A 659 30.40 -58.54 -20.06
CA CYS A 659 30.99 -59.73 -20.70
C CYS A 659 29.94 -60.48 -21.53
N MET A 660 29.45 -59.85 -22.61
CA MET A 660 28.64 -60.56 -23.61
C MET A 660 29.55 -61.47 -24.47
N GLU A 661 29.06 -62.64 -24.89
CA GLU A 661 29.84 -63.66 -25.63
C GLU A 661 30.47 -63.12 -26.94
N ASP A 662 29.96 -61.99 -27.46
CA ASP A 662 30.36 -61.37 -28.71
C ASP A 662 31.51 -60.34 -28.57
N GLY A 663 32.05 -60.15 -27.36
CA GLY A 663 33.13 -59.18 -27.09
C GLY A 663 32.72 -57.70 -27.20
N SER A 664 31.42 -57.41 -27.33
CA SER A 664 30.86 -56.06 -27.28
C SER A 664 30.42 -55.72 -25.85
N VAL A 665 30.63 -54.47 -25.44
CA VAL A 665 30.24 -53.96 -24.11
C VAL A 665 28.93 -53.19 -24.25
N ASP A 666 27.89 -53.58 -23.51
CA ASP A 666 26.63 -52.83 -23.49
C ASP A 666 26.86 -51.39 -22.97
N PRO A 667 26.54 -50.33 -23.73
CA PRO A 667 26.64 -48.94 -23.28
C PRO A 667 25.83 -48.62 -22.02
N ASN A 668 24.86 -49.47 -21.67
CA ASN A 668 23.98 -49.32 -20.50
C ASN A 668 24.30 -50.29 -19.35
N CYS A 669 25.46 -50.97 -19.38
CA CYS A 669 25.87 -51.92 -18.34
C CYS A 669 25.83 -51.34 -16.91
N PHE A 670 26.04 -50.03 -16.73
CA PHE A 670 26.03 -49.35 -15.42
C PHE A 670 24.71 -48.64 -15.05
N ASN A 671 23.65 -48.72 -15.87
CA ASN A 671 22.39 -47.98 -15.62
C ASN A 671 21.79 -48.30 -14.24
N HIS A 672 21.87 -49.56 -13.81
CA HIS A 672 21.29 -50.00 -12.53
C HIS A 672 22.10 -49.46 -11.33
N CYS A 673 23.43 -49.45 -11.43
CA CYS A 673 24.30 -48.80 -10.44
C CYS A 673 24.14 -47.28 -10.43
N GLN A 674 23.97 -46.65 -11.59
CA GLN A 674 23.72 -45.21 -11.69
C GLN A 674 22.42 -44.82 -11.00
N ASN A 675 21.33 -45.58 -11.21
CA ASN A 675 20.05 -45.32 -10.54
C ASN A 675 20.15 -45.48 -9.01
N PHE A 676 20.87 -46.51 -8.54
CA PHE A 676 21.10 -46.70 -7.11
C PHE A 676 21.87 -45.54 -6.48
N VAL A 677 22.96 -45.09 -7.12
CA VAL A 677 23.76 -43.97 -6.63
C VAL A 677 22.99 -42.65 -6.71
N LEU A 678 22.18 -42.47 -7.75
CA LEU A 678 21.36 -41.27 -7.94
C LEU A 678 20.29 -41.14 -6.84
N GLU A 679 19.69 -42.24 -6.38
CA GLU A 679 18.78 -42.25 -5.21
C GLU A 679 19.46 -41.75 -3.92
N PHE A 680 20.72 -42.13 -3.68
CA PHE A 680 21.48 -41.65 -2.53
C PHE A 680 21.84 -40.17 -2.63
N ILE A 681 22.27 -39.73 -3.81
CA ILE A 681 22.55 -38.31 -4.07
C ILE A 681 21.26 -37.48 -3.94
N TYR A 682 20.11 -38.02 -4.35
CA TYR A 682 18.80 -37.38 -4.21
C TYR A 682 18.41 -37.16 -2.75
N ARG A 683 18.61 -38.15 -1.88
CA ARG A 683 18.41 -37.97 -0.42
C ARG A 683 19.36 -36.95 0.19
N ALA A 684 20.62 -36.91 -0.27
CA ALA A 684 21.59 -35.92 0.21
C ALA A 684 21.27 -34.50 -0.30
N PHE A 685 20.63 -34.39 -1.47
CA PHE A 685 20.26 -33.13 -2.12
C PHE A 685 19.19 -32.35 -1.32
N GLU A 686 18.25 -33.03 -0.67
CA GLU A 686 17.30 -32.35 0.24
C GLU A 686 18.01 -31.60 1.38
N GLY A 687 19.11 -32.17 1.89
CA GLY A 687 19.96 -31.51 2.89
C GLY A 687 20.82 -30.38 2.30
N TYR A 688 21.23 -30.50 1.03
CA TYR A 688 22.02 -29.48 0.34
C TYR A 688 21.26 -28.15 0.20
N ASN A 689 19.96 -28.18 -0.12
CA ASN A 689 19.12 -26.98 -0.30
C ASN A 689 19.04 -26.09 0.97
N ASN A 690 19.32 -26.66 2.14
CA ASN A 690 19.34 -25.94 3.42
C ASN A 690 20.78 -25.63 3.92
N SER A 691 21.79 -25.92 3.11
CA SER A 691 23.20 -25.80 3.49
C SER A 691 23.81 -24.43 3.17
N LYS A 692 24.92 -24.08 3.83
CA LYS A 692 25.72 -22.87 3.54
C LYS A 692 26.15 -22.83 2.07
N PHE A 693 26.51 -23.98 1.50
CA PHE A 693 27.02 -24.09 0.13
C PHE A 693 25.96 -23.75 -0.92
N PHE A 694 24.68 -23.96 -0.61
CA PHE A 694 23.58 -23.56 -1.48
C PHE A 694 23.44 -22.04 -1.53
N TYR A 695 23.45 -21.36 -0.38
CA TYR A 695 23.40 -19.89 -0.34
C TYR A 695 24.65 -19.24 -0.94
N GLN A 696 25.84 -19.81 -0.72
CA GLN A 696 27.07 -19.32 -1.35
C GLN A 696 26.99 -19.40 -2.88
N ARG A 697 26.53 -20.52 -3.42
CA ARG A 697 26.30 -20.67 -4.85
C ARG A 697 25.31 -19.63 -5.39
N GLN A 698 24.20 -19.40 -4.69
CA GLN A 698 23.22 -18.39 -5.11
C GLN A 698 23.83 -16.98 -5.15
N ILE A 699 24.61 -16.62 -4.13
CA ILE A 699 25.29 -15.32 -4.07
C ILE A 699 26.29 -15.19 -5.21
N ASP A 700 27.11 -16.20 -5.47
CA ASP A 700 28.10 -16.18 -6.56
C ASP A 700 27.45 -16.03 -7.94
N ILE A 701 26.29 -16.67 -8.17
CA ILE A 701 25.51 -16.50 -9.41
C ILE A 701 24.95 -15.08 -9.52
N LEU A 702 24.44 -14.53 -8.41
CA LEU A 702 23.85 -13.20 -8.37
C LEU A 702 24.90 -12.07 -8.48
N THR A 703 26.14 -12.31 -8.06
CA THR A 703 27.20 -11.28 -8.10
C THR A 703 28.06 -11.33 -9.37
N SER A 704 28.00 -12.40 -10.16
CA SER A 704 28.86 -12.59 -11.35
C SER A 704 28.21 -12.09 -12.65
N ASN A 705 27.18 -12.79 -13.14
CA ASN A 705 26.48 -12.44 -14.37
C ASN A 705 25.02 -12.89 -14.28
N VAL A 706 24.12 -11.96 -13.95
CA VAL A 706 22.69 -12.24 -13.75
C VAL A 706 21.96 -12.18 -15.08
N ARG A 707 21.20 -13.24 -15.38
CA ARG A 707 20.34 -13.29 -16.57
C ARG A 707 18.88 -13.08 -16.16
N MET A 708 18.06 -12.57 -17.08
CA MET A 708 16.63 -12.36 -16.83
C MET A 708 15.88 -13.61 -16.32
N PRO A 709 16.11 -14.83 -16.85
CA PRO A 709 15.48 -16.06 -16.34
C PRO A 709 15.83 -16.36 -14.89
N ASP A 710 17.02 -15.95 -14.42
CA ASP A 710 17.45 -16.22 -13.06
C ASP A 710 16.57 -15.43 -12.06
N ILE A 711 16.05 -14.27 -12.46
CA ILE A 711 15.15 -13.44 -11.67
C ILE A 711 13.69 -13.84 -11.85
N LEU A 712 13.20 -13.99 -13.09
CA LEU A 712 11.79 -14.24 -13.38
C LEU A 712 11.29 -15.57 -12.82
N PHE A 713 12.09 -16.63 -12.94
CA PHE A 713 11.68 -17.98 -12.55
C PHE A 713 12.12 -18.37 -11.13
N TYR A 714 12.71 -17.44 -10.37
CA TYR A 714 13.02 -17.65 -8.95
C TYR A 714 12.15 -16.77 -8.06
N GLN A 715 11.21 -17.39 -7.34
CA GLN A 715 10.15 -16.70 -6.59
C GLN A 715 10.64 -15.57 -5.68
N ALA A 716 11.75 -15.77 -4.97
CA ALA A 716 12.27 -14.74 -4.06
C ALA A 716 12.86 -13.54 -4.81
N ALA A 717 13.64 -13.77 -5.88
CA ALA A 717 14.17 -12.66 -6.70
C ALA A 717 13.05 -11.96 -7.48
N PHE A 718 12.08 -12.73 -7.98
CA PHE A 718 10.92 -12.21 -8.70
C PHE A 718 10.08 -11.25 -7.85
N PHE A 719 9.90 -11.55 -6.57
CA PHE A 719 9.19 -10.66 -5.64
C PHE A 719 9.84 -9.27 -5.54
N TYR A 720 11.18 -9.23 -5.36
CA TYR A 720 11.93 -7.97 -5.31
C TYR A 720 11.91 -7.22 -6.65
N PHE A 721 11.91 -7.95 -7.76
CA PHE A 721 11.81 -7.38 -9.09
C PHE A 721 10.42 -6.79 -9.38
N MET A 722 9.35 -7.45 -8.92
CA MET A 722 7.98 -6.93 -9.00
C MET A 722 7.82 -5.62 -8.21
N GLU A 723 8.34 -5.56 -6.98
CA GLU A 723 8.31 -4.33 -6.16
C GLU A 723 9.09 -3.19 -6.84
N PHE A 724 10.23 -3.50 -7.46
CA PHE A 724 10.99 -2.53 -8.24
C PHE A 724 10.18 -2.01 -9.44
N MET A 725 9.53 -2.90 -10.17
CA MET A 725 8.76 -2.55 -11.36
C MET A 725 7.48 -1.78 -11.04
N GLU A 726 6.89 -1.99 -9.87
CA GLU A 726 5.79 -1.15 -9.37
C GLU A 726 6.26 0.29 -9.11
N ARG A 727 7.47 0.48 -8.57
CA ARG A 727 8.06 1.82 -8.34
C ARG A 727 8.42 2.55 -9.63
N GLU A 728 8.89 1.81 -10.64
CA GLU A 728 9.24 2.37 -11.96
C GLU A 728 8.04 2.48 -12.92
N GLY A 729 6.82 2.12 -12.47
CA GLY A 729 5.60 2.19 -13.28
C GLY A 729 5.50 1.11 -14.38
N GLY A 730 6.30 0.05 -14.28
CA GLY A 730 6.39 -1.06 -15.23
C GLY A 730 5.58 -2.31 -14.87
N SER A 731 4.75 -2.28 -13.83
CA SER A 731 3.98 -3.46 -13.34
C SER A 731 3.16 -4.15 -14.44
N ILE A 732 2.58 -3.34 -15.34
CA ILE A 732 1.73 -3.81 -16.46
C ILE A 732 2.50 -4.69 -17.46
N LEU A 733 3.81 -4.46 -17.64
CA LEU A 733 4.66 -5.29 -18.53
C LEU A 733 4.80 -6.70 -17.99
N ILE A 734 5.00 -6.83 -16.67
CA ILE A 734 5.14 -8.13 -16.04
C ILE A 734 3.81 -8.85 -15.99
N GLU A 735 2.71 -8.16 -15.64
CA GLU A 735 1.38 -8.75 -15.68
C GLU A 735 1.00 -9.27 -17.07
N CYS A 736 1.37 -8.52 -18.11
CA CYS A 736 1.17 -8.95 -19.50
C CYS A 736 2.03 -10.18 -19.83
N TRP A 737 3.31 -10.18 -19.46
CA TRP A 737 4.18 -11.33 -19.67
C TRP A 737 3.69 -12.60 -18.96
N ILE A 738 3.30 -12.51 -17.69
CA ILE A 738 2.73 -13.65 -16.94
C ILE A 738 1.47 -14.18 -17.60
N ALA A 739 0.56 -13.28 -18.02
CA ALA A 739 -0.67 -13.68 -18.68
C ALA A 739 -0.41 -14.42 -19.99
N MET A 740 0.56 -13.96 -20.79
CA MET A 740 0.97 -14.64 -22.01
C MET A 740 1.71 -15.96 -21.73
N ASP A 741 2.54 -16.03 -20.69
CA ASP A 741 3.33 -17.23 -20.35
C ASP A 741 2.45 -18.35 -19.77
N ASN A 742 1.37 -18.01 -19.07
CA ASN A 742 0.42 -18.96 -18.50
C ASN A 742 -0.65 -19.45 -19.50
N PHE A 743 -0.64 -18.99 -20.75
CA PHE A 743 -1.59 -19.43 -21.76
C PHE A 743 -1.34 -20.89 -22.17
N GLU A 744 -2.25 -21.80 -21.85
CA GLU A 744 -2.16 -23.22 -22.18
C GLU A 744 -2.97 -23.56 -23.45
N TYR A 745 -2.28 -24.11 -24.45
CA TYR A 745 -2.90 -24.55 -25.71
C TYR A 745 -3.43 -25.99 -25.58
N GLY A 746 -4.75 -26.19 -25.70
CA GLY A 746 -5.34 -27.53 -25.79
C GLY A 746 -6.72 -27.75 -25.16
N GLU A 747 -7.28 -26.77 -24.46
CA GLU A 747 -8.62 -26.87 -23.87
C GLU A 747 -9.68 -26.21 -24.75
N SER A 748 -10.95 -26.67 -24.66
CA SER A 748 -12.08 -26.08 -25.40
C SER A 748 -12.32 -24.59 -25.11
N ALA A 749 -11.65 -24.03 -24.10
CA ALA A 749 -11.68 -22.62 -23.70
C ALA A 749 -10.49 -21.77 -24.22
N ALA A 750 -9.52 -22.36 -24.95
CA ALA A 750 -8.29 -21.66 -25.35
C ALA A 750 -8.55 -20.40 -26.21
N GLN A 751 -9.65 -20.37 -26.96
CA GLN A 751 -10.03 -19.19 -27.75
C GLN A 751 -10.63 -18.08 -26.87
N GLU A 752 -11.41 -18.41 -25.84
CA GLU A 752 -11.95 -17.44 -24.89
C GLU A 752 -10.82 -16.83 -24.06
N ASP A 753 -9.89 -17.64 -23.57
CA ASP A 753 -8.73 -17.19 -22.79
C ASP A 753 -7.79 -16.30 -23.62
N ALA A 754 -7.54 -16.67 -24.89
CA ALA A 754 -6.75 -15.85 -25.81
C ALA A 754 -7.40 -14.47 -26.06
N MET A 755 -8.73 -14.45 -26.20
CA MET A 755 -9.49 -13.20 -26.37
C MET A 755 -9.46 -12.32 -25.12
N VAL A 756 -9.49 -12.89 -23.91
CA VAL A 756 -9.35 -12.13 -22.66
C VAL A 756 -7.97 -11.46 -22.58
N ILE A 757 -6.90 -12.16 -22.94
CA ILE A 757 -5.54 -11.60 -22.96
C ILE A 757 -5.43 -10.51 -24.03
N TYR A 758 -6.00 -10.75 -25.22
CA TYR A 758 -6.04 -9.79 -26.31
C TYR A 758 -6.79 -8.51 -25.92
N ASP A 759 -8.00 -8.63 -25.37
CA ASP A 759 -8.83 -7.50 -24.94
C ASP A 759 -8.23 -6.73 -23.77
N LYS A 760 -7.42 -7.38 -22.92
CA LYS A 760 -6.79 -6.71 -21.79
C LYS A 760 -5.55 -5.89 -22.17
N TYR A 761 -4.70 -6.39 -23.08
CA TYR A 761 -3.35 -5.82 -23.32
C TYR A 761 -3.07 -5.39 -24.76
N PHE A 762 -3.72 -5.99 -25.76
CA PHE A 762 -3.39 -5.81 -27.18
C PHE A 762 -4.43 -5.00 -27.94
N SER A 763 -5.71 -5.12 -27.58
CA SER A 763 -6.81 -4.40 -28.21
C SER A 763 -6.56 -2.89 -28.25
N LEU A 764 -7.04 -2.23 -29.30
CA LEU A 764 -7.06 -0.76 -29.38
C LEU A 764 -7.87 -0.12 -28.24
N GLN A 765 -8.76 -0.90 -27.60
CA GLN A 765 -9.56 -0.51 -26.44
C GLN A 765 -9.09 -1.22 -25.15
N ALA A 766 -7.83 -1.69 -25.12
CA ALA A 766 -7.28 -2.43 -24.00
C ALA A 766 -7.44 -1.68 -22.67
N ILE A 767 -7.89 -2.39 -21.65
CA ILE A 767 -8.04 -1.86 -20.28
C ILE A 767 -6.66 -1.48 -19.70
N SER A 768 -5.60 -2.12 -20.20
CA SER A 768 -4.23 -1.99 -19.71
C SER A 768 -3.25 -2.05 -20.89
N PRO A 769 -3.17 -0.99 -21.74
CA PRO A 769 -2.39 -1.02 -22.97
C PRO A 769 -0.89 -1.03 -22.67
N VAL A 770 -0.18 -1.99 -23.27
CA VAL A 770 1.26 -2.21 -23.06
C VAL A 770 2.11 -1.48 -24.11
N GLY A 771 1.49 -0.94 -25.17
CA GLY A 771 2.15 -0.09 -26.17
C GLY A 771 2.81 -0.84 -27.33
N PHE A 772 2.31 -2.03 -27.71
CA PHE A 772 2.83 -2.79 -28.85
C PHE A 772 2.56 -2.10 -30.21
N ASP A 773 3.51 -2.26 -31.15
CA ASP A 773 3.36 -1.84 -32.55
C ASP A 773 2.13 -2.50 -33.22
N ASP A 774 1.49 -1.78 -34.14
CA ASP A 774 0.32 -2.26 -34.90
C ASP A 774 0.61 -3.56 -35.67
N LYS A 775 1.88 -3.76 -36.09
CA LYS A 775 2.35 -4.98 -36.76
C LYS A 775 2.19 -6.22 -35.86
N ILE A 776 2.54 -6.10 -34.58
CA ILE A 776 2.43 -7.20 -33.60
C ILE A 776 0.95 -7.46 -33.27
N ARG A 777 0.15 -6.40 -33.13
CA ARG A 777 -1.30 -6.53 -32.87
C ARG A 777 -2.00 -7.29 -33.99
N PHE A 778 -1.73 -6.93 -35.25
CA PHE A 778 -2.32 -7.58 -36.42
C PHE A 778 -1.88 -9.04 -36.54
N GLU A 779 -0.61 -9.34 -36.25
CA GLU A 779 -0.10 -10.70 -36.25
C GLU A 779 -0.81 -11.57 -35.21
N ILE A 780 -0.99 -11.05 -33.99
CA ILE A 780 -1.70 -11.76 -32.90
C ILE A 780 -3.18 -11.96 -33.25
N GLU A 781 -3.85 -10.95 -33.78
CA GLU A 781 -5.26 -11.03 -34.20
C GLU A 781 -5.46 -12.12 -35.27
N THR A 782 -4.55 -12.16 -36.25
CA THR A 782 -4.56 -13.20 -37.30
C THR A 782 -4.30 -14.59 -36.72
N ASN A 783 -3.43 -14.70 -35.71
CA ASN A 783 -3.08 -15.96 -35.08
C ASN A 783 -4.15 -16.49 -34.11
N ILE A 784 -5.03 -15.62 -33.58
CA ILE A 784 -6.14 -15.99 -32.69
C ILE A 784 -7.42 -16.31 -33.49
N CYS A 785 -7.76 -15.53 -34.52
CA CYS A 785 -9.05 -15.59 -35.22
C CYS A 785 -9.11 -16.56 -36.42
N ARG A 786 -8.38 -17.67 -36.38
CA ARG A 786 -8.35 -18.67 -37.48
C ARG A 786 -9.49 -19.68 -37.36
N GLU A 787 -9.96 -20.21 -38.50
CA GLU A 787 -11.05 -21.22 -38.57
C GLU A 787 -10.75 -22.54 -37.80
N GLY A 788 -9.51 -22.76 -37.36
CA GLY A 788 -9.08 -23.92 -36.56
C GLY A 788 -8.75 -23.61 -35.09
N GLY A 789 -9.09 -22.42 -34.58
CA GLY A 789 -8.72 -21.94 -33.24
C GLY A 789 -7.36 -21.21 -33.19
N PRO A 790 -6.97 -20.68 -32.02
CA PRO A 790 -5.73 -19.91 -31.86
C PRO A 790 -4.50 -20.79 -32.05
N LEU A 791 -3.40 -20.27 -32.61
CA LEU A 791 -2.14 -21.03 -32.71
C LEU A 791 -1.48 -21.20 -31.33
N LYS A 792 -0.75 -22.31 -31.13
CA LYS A 792 0.05 -22.54 -29.91
C LYS A 792 1.04 -21.40 -29.60
N ASP A 793 1.58 -20.79 -30.66
CA ASP A 793 2.57 -19.72 -30.56
C ASP A 793 1.96 -18.32 -30.82
N CYS A 794 0.65 -18.15 -30.64
CA CYS A 794 -0.07 -16.91 -30.98
C CYS A 794 0.50 -15.65 -30.30
N PHE A 795 1.07 -15.76 -29.09
CA PHE A 795 1.67 -14.66 -28.35
C PHE A 795 3.21 -14.61 -28.41
N LEU A 796 3.87 -15.50 -29.15
CA LEU A 796 5.32 -15.67 -29.14
C LEU A 796 6.07 -14.37 -29.54
N CYS A 797 5.55 -13.65 -30.54
CA CYS A 797 6.12 -12.39 -31.01
C CYS A 797 6.09 -11.31 -29.90
N ALA A 798 4.94 -11.14 -29.23
CA ALA A 798 4.82 -10.19 -28.12
C ALA A 798 5.63 -10.59 -26.88
N GLN A 799 5.70 -11.90 -26.56
CA GLN A 799 6.53 -12.39 -25.47
C GLN A 799 8.01 -12.05 -25.68
N LYS A 800 8.54 -12.17 -26.91
CA LYS A 800 9.92 -11.78 -27.25
C LYS A 800 10.16 -10.30 -26.99
N VAL A 801 9.23 -9.44 -27.41
CA VAL A 801 9.37 -7.99 -27.25
C VAL A 801 9.35 -7.57 -25.79
N VAL A 802 8.41 -8.10 -24.99
CA VAL A 802 8.35 -7.79 -23.56
C VAL A 802 9.59 -8.30 -22.84
N LEU A 803 10.02 -9.55 -23.11
CA LEU A 803 11.16 -10.13 -22.43
C LEU A 803 12.49 -9.44 -22.78
N CYS A 804 12.68 -9.08 -24.06
CA CYS A 804 13.83 -8.30 -24.50
C CYS A 804 13.85 -6.90 -23.86
N SER A 805 12.67 -6.28 -23.70
CA SER A 805 12.54 -4.98 -23.02
C SER A 805 12.87 -5.09 -21.53
N LEU A 806 12.39 -6.13 -20.85
CA LEU A 806 12.73 -6.41 -19.46
C LEU A 806 14.25 -6.62 -19.27
N GLU A 807 14.89 -7.38 -20.16
CA GLU A 807 16.32 -7.69 -20.07
C GLU A 807 17.24 -6.50 -20.42
N ARG A 808 16.89 -5.69 -21.42
CA ARG A 808 17.76 -4.59 -21.87
C ARG A 808 17.54 -3.28 -21.11
N ILE A 809 16.31 -3.01 -20.67
CA ILE A 809 15.93 -1.72 -20.07
C ILE A 809 15.88 -1.82 -18.55
N TYR A 810 15.11 -2.77 -18.02
CA TYR A 810 14.79 -2.81 -16.59
C TYR A 810 15.78 -3.60 -15.75
N LEU A 811 16.33 -4.70 -16.28
CA LEU A 811 17.31 -5.53 -15.57
C LEU A 811 18.57 -4.75 -15.13
N PRO A 812 19.23 -3.92 -15.98
CA PRO A 812 20.42 -3.19 -15.55
C PRO A 812 20.13 -2.14 -14.48
N VAL A 813 18.93 -1.55 -14.50
CA VAL A 813 18.48 -0.56 -13.50
C VAL A 813 18.16 -1.27 -12.19
N PHE A 814 17.50 -2.43 -12.25
CA PHE A 814 17.21 -3.26 -11.08
C PHE A 814 18.48 -3.69 -10.36
N LEU A 815 19.51 -4.16 -11.08
CA LEU A 815 20.78 -4.58 -10.49
C LEU A 815 21.53 -3.43 -9.77
N LYS A 816 21.25 -2.17 -10.13
CA LYS A 816 21.79 -0.97 -9.48
C LYS A 816 20.88 -0.42 -8.37
N SER A 817 19.69 -0.99 -8.22
CA SER A 817 18.66 -0.49 -7.30
C SER A 817 18.96 -0.83 -5.84
N ASP A 818 18.45 0.01 -4.94
CA ASP A 818 18.51 -0.22 -3.49
C ASP A 818 17.77 -1.50 -3.05
N LEU A 819 16.78 -1.95 -3.84
CA LEU A 819 15.99 -3.16 -3.58
C LEU A 819 16.80 -4.42 -3.85
N TYR A 820 17.57 -4.44 -4.94
CA TYR A 820 18.44 -5.57 -5.27
C TYR A 820 19.57 -5.73 -4.24
N LEU A 821 20.16 -4.63 -3.78
CA LEU A 821 21.16 -4.67 -2.70
C LEU A 821 20.57 -5.18 -1.38
N LYS A 822 19.34 -4.76 -1.05
CA LYS A 822 18.62 -5.27 0.14
C LYS A 822 18.38 -6.79 0.03
N TYR A 823 17.99 -7.27 -1.15
CA TYR A 823 17.83 -8.71 -1.41
C TYR A 823 19.14 -9.48 -1.19
N LEU A 824 20.26 -8.97 -1.69
CA LEU A 824 21.59 -9.57 -1.46
C LEU A 824 21.97 -9.56 0.03
N ASP A 825 21.71 -8.47 0.75
CA ASP A 825 21.97 -8.37 2.20
C ASP A 825 21.17 -9.40 3.02
N GLU A 826 19.91 -9.63 2.66
CA GLU A 826 19.07 -10.64 3.31
C GLU A 826 19.56 -12.06 3.01
N LEU A 827 19.98 -12.36 1.77
CA LEU A 827 20.58 -13.64 1.42
C LEU A 827 21.89 -13.89 2.17
N ILE A 828 22.77 -12.88 2.25
CA ILE A 828 24.03 -12.95 3.02
C ILE A 828 23.74 -13.15 4.51
N SER A 829 22.72 -12.49 5.05
CA SER A 829 22.31 -12.65 6.44
C SER A 829 21.72 -14.03 6.73
N ALA A 830 20.94 -14.58 5.81
CA ALA A 830 20.44 -15.95 5.88
C ALA A 830 21.59 -16.98 5.85
N ALA A 831 22.57 -16.78 4.98
CA ALA A 831 23.78 -17.60 4.91
C ALA A 831 24.59 -17.56 6.23
N LYS A 832 24.72 -16.37 6.85
CA LYS A 832 25.40 -16.19 8.14
C LYS A 832 24.66 -16.85 9.31
N ASN A 833 23.34 -16.80 9.34
CA ASN A 833 22.55 -17.40 10.42
C ASN A 833 22.63 -18.94 10.44
N GLN A 834 22.80 -19.59 9.28
CA GLN A 834 23.06 -21.03 9.22
C GLN A 834 24.44 -21.42 9.79
N HIS A 835 25.44 -20.52 9.69
CA HIS A 835 26.76 -20.73 10.31
C HIS A 835 26.67 -20.83 11.84
N LYS A 836 25.85 -19.98 12.47
CA LYS A 836 25.61 -20.01 13.92
C LYS A 836 24.89 -21.29 14.35
N ARG A 837 23.91 -21.77 13.56
CA ARG A 837 23.18 -23.03 13.86
C ARG A 837 24.04 -24.28 13.75
N ASN A 838 24.93 -24.36 12.75
CA ASN A 838 25.85 -25.50 12.61
C ASN A 838 27.00 -25.46 13.63
N SER A 839 27.42 -24.27 14.09
CA SER A 839 28.37 -24.14 15.18
C SER A 839 27.76 -24.52 16.55
N SER A 840 26.47 -24.24 16.78
CA SER A 840 25.77 -24.62 18.02
C SER A 840 25.35 -26.11 18.09
N ASN A 841 25.23 -26.80 16.97
CA ASN A 841 24.95 -28.25 16.93
C ASN A 841 26.21 -29.12 17.00
N GLY A 842 27.40 -28.51 17.10
CA GLY A 842 28.69 -29.21 17.32
C GLY A 842 29.05 -29.41 18.79
N SER A 843 28.23 -28.93 19.74
CA SER A 843 28.51 -29.02 21.18
C SER A 843 27.36 -29.70 21.91
N ASN A 844 27.18 -31.00 21.68
CA ASN A 844 26.58 -31.95 22.62
C ASN A 844 26.81 -33.37 22.08
N ASN A 845 28.05 -33.85 22.25
CA ASN A 845 28.36 -35.27 22.44
C ASN A 845 29.84 -35.39 22.81
N SER A 846 30.11 -35.39 24.12
CA SER A 846 31.39 -35.84 24.66
C SER A 846 31.13 -36.72 25.88
N ILE A 847 31.12 -38.03 25.65
CA ILE A 847 31.39 -39.05 26.67
C ILE A 847 32.56 -39.91 26.14
N HIS A 848 33.67 -39.82 26.87
CA HIS A 848 34.81 -40.72 27.00
C HIS A 848 35.48 -41.32 25.74
N GLN A 849 36.74 -40.92 25.49
CA GLN A 849 37.91 -41.69 25.93
C GLN A 849 39.22 -40.90 25.75
N ALA A 850 40.14 -41.11 26.71
CA ALA A 850 41.49 -40.56 26.81
C ALA A 850 42.40 -41.06 25.65
N THR A 851 43.50 -40.42 25.25
CA THR A 851 44.73 -40.11 26.00
C THR A 851 45.70 -39.22 25.17
N ALA A 852 46.63 -38.57 25.88
CA ALA A 852 47.99 -38.14 25.49
C ALA A 852 48.19 -36.97 24.50
N SER A 853 48.54 -35.80 25.04
CA SER A 853 49.87 -35.13 24.88
C SER A 853 49.98 -34.28 23.60
N SER A 854 50.53 -33.07 23.53
CA SER A 854 51.34 -32.24 24.42
C SER A 854 51.24 -30.80 23.91
N HIS A 855 51.27 -29.82 24.81
CA HIS A 855 51.55 -28.42 24.45
C HIS A 855 53.07 -28.24 24.23
N PRO A 856 53.49 -27.19 23.52
CA PRO A 856 53.97 -26.04 24.28
C PRO A 856 53.49 -24.66 23.76
N LYS A 857 53.40 -23.75 24.73
CA LYS A 857 53.18 -22.30 24.61
C LYS A 857 54.45 -21.57 24.14
N LYS A 858 54.28 -20.38 23.52
CA LYS A 858 55.00 -19.09 23.78
C LYS A 858 54.64 -18.08 22.67
N SER A 859 53.96 -16.97 22.96
CA SER A 859 54.41 -15.67 23.51
C SER A 859 55.07 -14.72 22.49
N THR A 860 54.32 -13.66 22.13
CA THR A 860 54.71 -12.26 21.86
C THR A 860 56.11 -11.94 21.33
N ASP A 861 56.20 -11.28 20.17
CA ASP A 861 57.00 -10.04 20.02
C ASP A 861 56.73 -9.24 18.73
N LYS A 862 57.20 -7.99 18.76
CA LYS A 862 56.90 -6.80 17.93
C LYS A 862 57.34 -6.83 16.46
N VAL A 863 56.53 -6.12 15.66
CA VAL A 863 56.77 -5.39 14.38
C VAL A 863 58.19 -5.43 13.77
N SER A 864 58.26 -5.89 12.52
CA SER A 864 59.17 -5.37 11.49
C SER A 864 58.55 -5.51 10.09
N GLU A 865 58.53 -4.41 9.34
CA GLU A 865 58.10 -4.32 7.95
C GLU A 865 58.90 -5.26 7.04
N ASN A 866 58.21 -5.99 6.16
CA ASN A 866 58.73 -6.39 4.85
C ASN A 866 57.54 -6.62 3.91
N PHE A 867 57.60 -5.97 2.75
CA PHE A 867 56.68 -6.14 1.63
C PHE A 867 56.70 -7.60 1.16
N THR A 868 55.67 -8.36 1.50
CA THR A 868 55.30 -9.59 0.78
C THR A 868 53.98 -9.34 0.10
N ILE A 869 53.99 -9.37 -1.24
CA ILE A 869 52.78 -9.44 -2.05
C ILE A 869 52.05 -10.71 -1.60
N ASP A 870 50.91 -10.49 -0.95
CA ASP A 870 50.09 -11.58 -0.44
C ASP A 870 49.44 -12.28 -1.63
N ASN A 871 49.92 -13.48 -1.95
CA ASN A 871 49.36 -14.35 -2.99
C ASN A 871 47.93 -14.84 -2.67
N SER A 872 47.31 -14.32 -1.59
CA SER A 872 45.94 -14.56 -1.15
C SER A 872 44.88 -13.90 -2.06
N LEU A 873 45.28 -13.06 -3.03
CA LEU A 873 44.38 -12.41 -3.99
C LEU A 873 43.80 -13.33 -5.07
N PHE A 874 44.21 -14.59 -5.14
CA PHE A 874 43.72 -15.56 -6.14
C PHE A 874 42.93 -16.75 -5.54
N GLU A 875 42.70 -16.79 -4.23
CA GLU A 875 41.83 -17.78 -3.60
C GLU A 875 40.45 -17.17 -3.27
N PRO A 876 39.37 -17.55 -4.00
CA PRO A 876 38.02 -17.02 -3.77
C PRO A 876 37.43 -17.39 -2.39
N ASP A 877 38.09 -18.28 -1.66
CA ASP A 877 37.66 -18.75 -0.32
C ASP A 877 38.03 -17.79 0.83
N THR A 878 38.99 -16.87 0.63
CA THR A 878 39.41 -15.93 1.69
C THR A 878 38.32 -14.92 2.08
N LEU A 879 37.35 -14.68 1.18
CA LEU A 879 36.24 -13.74 1.39
C LEU A 879 35.23 -14.23 2.43
N TRP A 880 35.06 -15.55 2.55
CA TRP A 880 34.06 -16.20 3.41
C TRP A 880 34.62 -16.74 4.72
N GLN A 881 35.94 -16.67 4.92
CA GLN A 881 36.67 -17.15 6.10
C GLN A 881 37.13 -16.01 7.04
N ARG A 882 36.81 -14.75 6.74
CA ARG A 882 37.13 -13.61 7.62
C ARG A 882 36.28 -13.64 8.89
N ASP A 883 36.95 -13.72 10.03
CA ASP A 883 36.33 -13.63 11.35
C ASP A 883 35.89 -12.19 11.71
N GLU A 884 34.67 -12.13 12.25
CA GLU A 884 34.05 -11.07 13.07
C GLU A 884 34.30 -9.60 12.69
N GLY A 885 33.71 -9.18 11.56
CA GLY A 885 33.25 -7.81 11.34
C GLY A 885 31.89 -7.85 10.63
N GLN A 886 30.95 -6.97 10.99
CA GLN A 886 29.71 -6.80 10.21
C GLN A 886 30.10 -6.38 8.79
N MET A 887 30.18 -7.33 7.85
CA MET A 887 30.21 -7.00 6.42
C MET A 887 28.93 -6.22 6.15
N THR A 888 29.07 -4.92 5.93
CA THR A 888 28.01 -4.01 5.55
C THR A 888 28.16 -3.77 4.06
N LEU A 889 27.11 -4.01 3.27
CA LEU A 889 27.13 -3.55 1.90
C LEU A 889 27.09 -2.03 1.88
N GLY A 890 27.90 -1.45 1.00
CA GLY A 890 27.97 -0.02 0.75
C GLY A 890 27.89 0.22 -0.75
N ARG A 891 27.36 1.37 -1.13
CA ARG A 891 27.26 1.77 -2.54
C ARG A 891 28.49 2.58 -2.90
N ILE A 892 29.04 2.34 -4.08
CA ILE A 892 30.00 3.26 -4.69
C ILE A 892 29.19 4.34 -5.40
N ASN A 893 29.35 5.59 -4.99
CA ASN A 893 28.66 6.71 -5.62
C ASN A 893 29.23 7.00 -7.03
N GLU A 894 28.61 7.92 -7.76
CA GLU A 894 29.03 8.29 -9.13
C GLU A 894 30.46 8.86 -9.20
N TRP A 895 31.06 9.14 -8.04
CA TRP A 895 32.38 9.74 -7.90
C TRP A 895 33.44 8.71 -7.49
N GLY A 896 33.06 7.42 -7.39
CA GLY A 896 33.97 6.33 -7.03
C GLY A 896 34.16 6.14 -5.53
N GLU A 897 33.40 6.83 -4.67
CA GLU A 897 33.52 6.74 -3.22
C GLU A 897 32.58 5.69 -2.64
N TYR A 898 33.11 4.85 -1.74
CA TYR A 898 32.34 3.81 -1.06
C TYR A 898 31.59 4.39 0.17
N VAL A 899 30.27 4.36 0.13
CA VAL A 899 29.37 4.85 1.18
C VAL A 899 28.76 3.66 1.95
N ARG A 900 29.12 3.50 3.23
CA ARG A 900 28.53 2.49 4.14
C ARG A 900 27.14 2.92 4.60
N ARG A 901 26.20 1.98 4.72
CA ARG A 901 24.78 2.30 4.99
C ARG A 901 24.36 2.42 6.46
N PHE A 902 25.28 2.27 7.42
CA PHE A 902 24.96 2.42 8.84
C PHE A 902 26.05 3.19 9.60
N GLU A 903 25.82 4.49 9.76
CA GLU A 903 26.27 5.25 10.92
C GLU A 903 25.08 6.12 11.33
N PRO A 904 24.53 5.98 12.56
CA PRO A 904 23.70 7.04 13.11
C PRO A 904 24.59 8.28 13.25
N GLU A 905 24.12 9.44 12.77
CA GLU A 905 24.86 10.71 12.92
C GLU A 905 25.43 10.82 14.34
N PRO A 906 26.73 11.11 14.52
CA PRO A 906 27.30 11.24 15.86
C PRO A 906 26.60 12.40 16.57
N GLU A 907 26.17 12.11 17.80
CA GLU A 907 25.59 13.08 18.72
C GLU A 907 26.50 14.32 18.80
N ASN A 908 26.01 15.44 18.28
CA ASN A 908 26.53 16.74 18.65
C ASN A 908 25.39 17.56 19.27
N ASP A 909 25.66 17.91 20.51
CA ASP A 909 24.76 18.46 21.50
C ASP A 909 23.97 19.70 21.04
N LYS A 910 22.70 19.73 21.48
CA LYS A 910 21.85 20.91 21.69
C LYS A 910 21.56 21.82 20.49
N ARG A 911 20.64 21.43 19.59
CA ARG A 911 19.68 22.37 18.94
C ARG A 911 18.32 21.73 18.70
N ASN A 912 17.27 22.52 18.91
CA ASN A 912 15.88 22.10 19.09
C ASN A 912 15.24 21.42 17.87
N PHE A 913 14.51 20.34 18.16
CA PHE A 913 13.74 19.42 17.30
C PHE A 913 12.66 20.08 16.39
N VAL A 914 12.46 21.40 16.45
CA VAL A 914 11.37 22.11 15.75
C VAL A 914 11.76 22.59 14.34
N GLU A 915 13.04 22.63 14.00
CA GLU A 915 13.50 23.24 12.72
C GLU A 915 13.76 22.24 11.56
N LYS A 916 13.85 20.93 11.84
CA LYS A 916 14.10 19.91 10.79
C LYS A 916 12.85 19.50 9.98
N ILE A 917 11.64 19.93 10.39
CA ILE A 917 10.38 19.60 9.70
C ILE A 917 10.09 20.56 8.52
N PHE A 918 10.81 21.69 8.40
CA PHE A 918 10.34 22.80 7.56
C PHE A 918 10.99 22.98 6.18
N VAL A 919 11.95 22.15 5.76
CA VAL A 919 12.77 22.48 4.57
C VAL A 919 12.62 21.51 3.39
N ARG A 920 12.00 20.34 3.53
CA ARG A 920 12.03 19.30 2.48
C ARG A 920 10.84 19.28 1.50
N SER A 921 9.94 20.26 1.54
CA SER A 921 8.66 20.24 0.80
C SER A 921 8.47 21.36 -0.23
N LYS A 922 9.50 22.16 -0.58
CA LYS A 922 9.26 23.48 -1.20
C LYS A 922 9.71 23.69 -2.65
N GLU A 923 10.15 22.66 -3.38
CA GLU A 923 10.69 22.88 -4.74
C GLU A 923 9.88 22.31 -5.90
N LYS A 924 8.97 21.34 -5.69
CA LYS A 924 8.13 20.80 -6.78
C LYS A 924 6.79 21.52 -6.98
N ASP A 925 6.21 22.08 -5.93
CA ASP A 925 4.82 22.59 -5.98
C ASP A 925 4.68 23.98 -6.63
N LYS A 926 5.79 24.73 -6.76
CA LYS A 926 5.77 26.14 -7.17
C LYS A 926 5.49 26.33 -8.66
N THR A 927 5.93 25.40 -9.52
CA THR A 927 5.70 25.47 -10.97
C THR A 927 4.27 25.07 -11.34
N GLU A 928 3.66 24.17 -10.56
CA GLU A 928 2.29 23.70 -10.79
C GLU A 928 1.25 24.73 -10.34
N GLU A 929 1.49 25.46 -9.23
CA GLU A 929 0.61 26.54 -8.74
C GLU A 929 0.53 27.74 -9.68
N ASP A 930 1.66 28.13 -10.32
CA ASP A 930 1.71 29.26 -11.25
C ASP A 930 0.93 28.97 -12.55
N MET A 931 0.94 27.71 -13.01
CA MET A 931 0.17 27.26 -14.18
C MET A 931 -1.33 27.19 -13.90
N ALA A 932 -1.73 26.67 -12.74
CA ALA A 932 -3.14 26.59 -12.34
C ALA A 932 -3.80 27.98 -12.25
N SER A 933 -3.04 29.00 -11.82
CA SER A 933 -3.49 30.38 -11.74
C SER A 933 -3.71 31.03 -13.11
N GLN A 934 -2.89 30.72 -14.11
CA GLN A 934 -3.07 31.21 -15.49
C GLN A 934 -4.28 30.56 -16.17
N VAL A 935 -4.45 29.24 -16.02
CA VAL A 935 -5.60 28.52 -16.58
C VAL A 935 -6.92 28.99 -15.95
N ALA A 936 -6.95 29.22 -14.64
CA ALA A 936 -8.13 29.75 -13.96
C ALA A 936 -8.53 31.15 -14.45
N LYS A 937 -7.54 32.02 -14.74
CA LYS A 937 -7.78 33.36 -15.30
C LYS A 937 -8.34 33.31 -16.73
N MET A 938 -7.83 32.42 -17.59
CA MET A 938 -8.38 32.20 -18.92
C MET A 938 -9.84 31.74 -18.88
N ILE A 939 -10.15 30.76 -18.02
CA ILE A 939 -11.50 30.20 -17.87
C ILE A 939 -12.51 31.25 -17.37
N ILE A 940 -12.15 32.04 -16.35
CA ILE A 940 -13.04 33.06 -15.78
C ILE A 940 -13.41 34.12 -16.81
N ASN A 941 -12.44 34.57 -17.61
CA ASN A 941 -12.67 35.58 -18.63
C ASN A 941 -13.59 35.09 -19.76
N ASP A 942 -13.52 33.80 -20.10
CA ASP A 942 -14.40 33.18 -21.09
C ASP A 942 -15.82 32.91 -20.59
N ILE A 943 -15.98 32.56 -19.31
CA ILE A 943 -17.32 32.45 -18.71
C ILE A 943 -18.00 33.81 -18.73
N VAL A 944 -17.26 34.88 -18.42
CA VAL A 944 -17.79 36.25 -18.42
C VAL A 944 -18.18 36.71 -19.84
N SER A 945 -17.43 36.33 -20.88
CA SER A 945 -17.75 36.69 -22.26
C SER A 945 -19.02 35.98 -22.77
N VAL A 946 -19.17 34.68 -22.49
CA VAL A 946 -20.34 33.87 -22.90
C VAL A 946 -21.61 34.23 -22.11
N THR A 947 -21.46 34.59 -20.83
CA THR A 947 -22.60 35.02 -19.99
C THR A 947 -23.09 36.42 -20.38
N LYS A 948 -22.22 37.28 -20.92
CA LYS A 948 -22.60 38.61 -21.44
C LYS A 948 -23.26 38.54 -22.83
N SER A 949 -22.91 37.56 -23.67
CA SER A 949 -23.50 37.43 -25.01
C SER A 949 -24.93 36.85 -25.02
N THR A 950 -25.37 36.22 -23.94
CA THR A 950 -26.71 35.64 -23.79
C THR A 950 -27.74 36.57 -23.14
N LYS A 951 -27.34 37.82 -22.84
CA LYS A 951 -28.21 38.88 -22.28
C LYS A 951 -28.51 40.03 -23.26
N LYS A 952 -28.23 39.86 -24.55
CA LYS A 952 -28.68 40.76 -25.62
C LYS A 952 -29.71 40.08 -26.50
#